data_AF-A0A5N5QS99-F1
#
_entry.id   AF-A0A5N5QS99-F1
#
_cell.length_a   1.000
_cell.length_b   1.000
_cell.length_c   1.000
_cell.angle_alpha   90.00
_cell.angle_beta   90.00
_cell.angle_gamma   90.00
#
_symmetry.space_group_name_H-M   'P 1'
#
loop_
_entity.id
_entity.type
_entity.pdbx_description
1 polymer ?
#
loop_
_entity_poly.entity_id
_entity_poly.type
_entity_poly.pdbx_seq_one_letter_code
_entity_poly.pdbx_strand_id
1 'polypeptide(L)'
;MKLTRGFSLRALDHRRLSLLRQTPAIFGARYLTHYTSYTTPALANIRSPGFGSRLLRETRNIQIKMASSAAAAAAAAAPASDRPGVSTLQEGARAIDGNVLAKEIRNTVASRIAALKSQFPRFQPHLTIVQAGSRPDSTAYIRMKTKACEEVGIKSTHLKLPGDVTAQGVVDAIRLLNEDEGVSGVLVQLPIGDGDGIGPDGERLVIEKLGAEKDVDGFHPYNIGRLSSRASDPLFAPCTPAGVIKLIETTGVPIAGAHAIVLGRSDIVGNPVSAMLRKLDATVTQCHSRTKNLEHLLKQADIVVAAIGKPEFVRGEMLKPGCVVIDVGINYVPDASKKSGQRLVGDVHYESASQVASWITPVPGGVGPMTVAMLMVNTLRSAESLWARTRERRIAPLPLDIKEVVPSSDIEIAMAQTPKDVAVLAKEIGIRGTELESYGRYKAKVELSVLDRLAHRKNGKYVVVSGITPTPLGEGKSTTTIGLAQALGAHLGRPAFACVRQPSQGPTFGIKGGAAGGGYSQVFPMDEFNLHLTGDIHAVTAANNLLAAALDARVFHEATTPDKSLYNRLVPPKKGVRTFAPLMLKRLQKLGITSTSPDQLTPEEARKFSRLDVDISTITWNRVLDVNDRFLRKITVGQNSTEQGHERETGFDIAVASECMAVLALSNSLADMRERLGRMVVATSKNGDAITADDVGVGGALAVLMKDAIKPNLMQTLEGTPVFVHAGPFANIAHGNSSILADRVALKLAGTEEGEGPDHEGYVLTEGGFGADMGMEKFCNIKCRVSGLIPDATVIVATTRALKMHGGAPDVTPGKPLHDTYLKEDLVTLKEGCKNLGKHIQNAKAFGVKVVVAVNQFATDTPAELELVKNEALASGADAAVVSNHWAKGGAGARALAEALIETCESGEPDFKFTYDLDLPIAEKIKAIATKVYGADGIELSELAAKQIATYEAQGYGNLPICMAKTQYSFSHDPKLKGVPTGFTVPIRAVRLSAGAGFLYPLLGDMQTMPGLGTRPGFWEVGLDEKGQVIGLF
;
A
#
# COMPACT_ATOMS: atom_id res chain seq x y z
N MET A 1 -52.81 -62.96 9.87
CA MET A 1 -53.37 -63.10 8.50
C MET A 1 -52.20 -62.95 7.52
N LYS A 2 -51.73 -64.10 6.98
CA LYS A 2 -50.75 -64.42 5.91
C LYS A 2 -49.56 -63.49 5.61
N LEU A 3 -48.34 -63.92 5.28
CA LEU A 3 -47.48 -65.10 5.51
C LEU A 3 -46.12 -64.73 4.86
N THR A 4 -45.04 -65.32 5.37
CA THR A 4 -43.62 -65.14 5.05
C THR A 4 -43.12 -65.73 3.72
N ARG A 5 -42.03 -65.12 3.18
CA ARG A 5 -40.79 -65.68 2.54
C ARG A 5 -40.82 -66.64 1.32
N GLY A 6 -39.84 -66.44 0.40
CA GLY A 6 -39.20 -67.46 -0.48
C GLY A 6 -38.83 -66.94 -1.89
N PHE A 7 -37.58 -66.54 -2.21
CA PHE A 7 -36.49 -67.28 -2.93
C PHE A 7 -36.93 -67.93 -4.28
N SER A 8 -36.26 -67.87 -5.45
CA SER A 8 -34.83 -67.79 -5.83
C SER A 8 -34.63 -67.62 -7.37
N LEU A 9 -33.59 -66.86 -7.77
CA LEU A 9 -32.62 -66.91 -8.91
C LEU A 9 -32.95 -67.41 -10.36
N ARG A 10 -32.61 -66.55 -11.35
CA ARG A 10 -31.61 -66.65 -12.48
C ARG A 10 -31.86 -65.46 -13.46
N ALA A 11 -30.95 -64.79 -14.18
CA ALA A 11 -29.49 -64.82 -14.40
C ALA A 11 -29.03 -63.51 -15.11
N LEU A 12 -27.69 -63.31 -15.18
CA LEU A 12 -26.86 -62.42 -16.05
C LEU A 12 -26.71 -60.93 -15.64
N ASP A 13 -25.54 -60.27 -15.69
CA ASP A 13 -24.11 -60.64 -15.73
C ASP A 13 -23.26 -59.37 -15.42
N HIS A 14 -21.94 -59.52 -15.34
CA HIS A 14 -20.89 -58.82 -14.60
C HIS A 14 -20.52 -57.32 -14.81
N ARG A 15 -19.72 -56.86 -13.83
CA ARG A 15 -19.10 -55.55 -13.56
C ARG A 15 -17.83 -55.21 -14.40
N ARG A 16 -17.52 -53.91 -14.40
CA ARG A 16 -16.19 -53.20 -14.34
C ARG A 16 -15.16 -53.44 -15.46
N LEU A 17 -14.54 -52.34 -15.98
CA LEU A 17 -13.12 -52.01 -15.76
C LEU A 17 -12.65 -50.71 -16.48
N SER A 18 -11.49 -50.25 -16.05
CA SER A 18 -10.80 -48.96 -16.18
C SER A 18 -9.47 -49.08 -16.95
N LEU A 19 -8.86 -47.92 -17.28
CA LEU A 19 -7.43 -47.63 -17.62
C LEU A 19 -6.94 -47.70 -19.09
N LEU A 20 -6.63 -46.51 -19.64
CA LEU A 20 -5.29 -45.96 -20.03
C LEU A 20 -4.37 -46.60 -21.11
N ARG A 21 -3.71 -45.67 -21.88
CA ARG A 21 -2.47 -45.72 -22.74
C ARG A 21 -2.72 -45.92 -24.26
N GLN A 22 -2.03 -45.28 -25.24
CA GLN A 22 -0.79 -44.48 -25.33
C GLN A 22 -0.69 -43.79 -26.74
N THR A 23 -0.22 -42.52 -26.81
CA THR A 23 0.63 -41.73 -27.79
C THR A 23 1.01 -42.24 -29.22
N PRO A 24 1.64 -41.43 -30.15
CA PRO A 24 1.85 -39.96 -30.30
C PRO A 24 1.64 -39.41 -31.77
N ALA A 25 1.94 -38.11 -32.02
CA ALA A 25 2.63 -37.52 -33.22
C ALA A 25 1.94 -36.38 -34.06
N ILE A 26 2.62 -35.21 -34.08
CA ILE A 26 3.00 -34.32 -35.22
C ILE A 26 1.94 -33.46 -35.98
N PHE A 27 2.39 -32.24 -36.37
CA PHE A 27 1.85 -31.18 -37.26
C PHE A 27 0.90 -30.17 -36.58
N GLY A 28 0.94 -28.86 -36.83
CA GLY A 28 1.65 -28.03 -37.81
C GLY A 28 0.95 -26.66 -37.90
N ALA A 29 1.71 -25.63 -38.25
CA ALA A 29 1.42 -24.18 -38.25
C ALA A 29 0.20 -23.62 -39.06
N ARG A 30 -0.04 -22.31 -38.84
CA ARG A 30 -0.76 -21.28 -39.66
C ARG A 30 -2.29 -21.23 -39.48
N TYR A 31 -2.97 -20.09 -39.31
CA TYR A 31 -3.09 -18.83 -40.10
C TYR A 31 -3.28 -17.62 -39.15
N LEU A 32 -2.67 -16.41 -39.26
CA LEU A 32 -2.57 -15.36 -40.29
C LEU A 32 -3.89 -14.71 -40.76
N THR A 33 -4.09 -13.48 -40.27
CA THR A 33 -4.59 -12.24 -40.93
C THR A 33 -6.02 -12.19 -41.51
N HIS A 34 -6.78 -11.18 -41.04
CA HIS A 34 -7.51 -10.29 -41.94
C HIS A 34 -7.37 -8.81 -41.52
N TYR A 35 -7.02 -8.00 -42.51
CA TYR A 35 -6.95 -6.54 -42.54
C TYR A 35 -7.76 -6.10 -43.77
N THR A 36 -8.12 -4.80 -43.83
CA THR A 36 -8.71 -4.02 -44.95
C THR A 36 -10.25 -4.08 -45.07
N SER A 37 -11.00 -2.99 -45.33
CA SER A 37 -10.68 -1.60 -45.69
C SER A 37 -11.96 -0.73 -45.76
N TYR A 38 -11.82 0.55 -45.38
CA TYR A 38 -12.42 1.79 -45.90
C TYR A 38 -13.91 1.92 -46.30
N THR A 39 -14.57 2.96 -45.78
CA THR A 39 -15.10 4.09 -46.59
C THR A 39 -15.57 5.26 -45.71
N THR A 40 -15.16 6.47 -46.10
CA THR A 40 -15.62 7.79 -45.63
C THR A 40 -16.92 8.20 -46.32
N PRO A 41 -17.64 9.21 -45.79
CA PRO A 41 -17.83 10.43 -46.58
C PRO A 41 -17.65 11.74 -45.80
N ALA A 42 -17.26 12.77 -46.56
CA ALA A 42 -17.23 14.20 -46.26
C ALA A 42 -18.66 14.78 -46.09
N LEU A 43 -19.01 15.98 -45.60
CA LEU A 43 -18.38 17.31 -45.46
C LEU A 43 -19.43 18.20 -44.72
N ALA A 44 -19.06 19.13 -43.84
CA ALA A 44 -19.66 20.48 -43.72
C ALA A 44 -19.07 21.31 -42.54
N ASN A 45 -18.68 22.54 -42.88
CA ASN A 45 -18.04 23.58 -42.06
C ASN A 45 -18.95 24.16 -40.94
N ILE A 46 -18.34 24.69 -39.87
CA ILE A 46 -18.36 26.12 -39.46
C ILE A 46 -17.43 26.34 -38.25
N ARG A 47 -16.87 27.57 -38.21
CA ARG A 47 -15.71 28.12 -37.51
C ARG A 47 -15.77 28.11 -35.96
N SER A 48 -14.59 28.00 -35.33
CA SER A 48 -14.31 28.52 -33.97
C SER A 48 -12.94 29.22 -33.93
N PRO A 49 -12.80 30.37 -33.24
CA PRO A 49 -11.54 31.12 -33.14
C PRO A 49 -10.66 30.60 -32.00
N GLY A 50 -9.35 30.80 -32.15
CA GLY A 50 -8.33 30.23 -31.28
C GLY A 50 -8.26 30.81 -29.87
N PHE A 51 -7.70 29.98 -28.97
CA PHE A 51 -7.00 30.42 -27.77
C PHE A 51 -5.77 29.52 -27.57
N GLY A 52 -4.63 30.18 -27.38
CA GLY A 52 -3.30 29.60 -27.52
C GLY A 52 -2.83 28.72 -26.37
N SER A 53 -1.90 27.86 -26.73
CA SER A 53 -1.00 27.11 -25.87
C SER A 53 -0.12 28.08 -25.04
N ARG A 54 -0.51 28.28 -23.78
CA ARG A 54 0.30 28.99 -22.78
C ARG A 54 0.29 28.24 -21.46
N LEU A 55 0.88 27.05 -21.42
CA LEU A 55 1.20 26.35 -20.17
C LEU A 55 2.09 25.13 -20.44
N LEU A 56 3.32 25.35 -20.91
CA LEU A 56 4.42 24.36 -20.93
C LEU A 56 5.73 25.11 -21.23
N ARG A 57 6.03 26.15 -20.44
CA ARG A 57 7.30 26.88 -20.53
C ARG A 57 7.66 27.57 -19.22
N GLU A 58 7.53 26.88 -18.09
CA GLU A 58 8.05 27.36 -16.82
C GLU A 58 8.37 26.15 -15.93
N THR A 59 9.64 25.72 -15.97
CA THR A 59 10.41 24.99 -14.93
C THR A 59 11.70 24.42 -15.56
N ARG A 60 12.55 25.29 -16.08
CA ARG A 60 13.98 25.03 -16.26
C ARG A 60 14.73 26.33 -16.04
N ASN A 61 15.09 26.61 -14.79
CA ASN A 61 16.11 27.61 -14.44
C ASN A 61 16.54 27.41 -12.98
N ILE A 62 17.55 26.57 -12.76
CA ILE A 62 18.59 26.79 -11.74
C ILE A 62 19.90 26.32 -12.38
N GLN A 63 20.57 27.21 -13.11
CA GLN A 63 21.98 27.07 -13.45
C GLN A 63 22.74 28.24 -12.80
N ILE A 64 23.67 27.89 -11.92
CA ILE A 64 24.59 28.80 -11.28
C ILE A 64 25.71 29.17 -12.27
N LYS A 65 26.01 30.47 -12.28
CA LYS A 65 26.95 31.23 -13.11
C LYS A 65 28.37 30.65 -13.15
N MET A 66 28.97 30.62 -14.35
CA MET A 66 30.31 31.20 -14.58
C MET A 66 30.31 31.96 -15.92
N ALA A 67 30.62 33.26 -15.84
CA ALA A 67 30.74 34.25 -16.91
C ALA A 67 31.91 33.90 -17.85
N SER A 68 31.72 33.81 -19.17
CA SER A 68 31.73 34.87 -20.20
C SER A 68 33.03 35.68 -20.35
N SER A 69 33.76 35.43 -21.43
CA SER A 69 34.32 36.49 -22.28
C SER A 69 34.54 35.95 -23.70
N ALA A 70 33.60 36.23 -24.59
CA ALA A 70 33.80 36.12 -26.04
C ALA A 70 33.18 37.35 -26.69
N ALA A 71 34.02 38.22 -27.22
CA ALA A 71 33.66 39.26 -28.19
C ALA A 71 34.84 39.46 -29.15
N ALA A 72 34.48 39.72 -30.41
CA ALA A 72 35.30 39.95 -31.60
C ALA A 72 35.83 38.66 -32.28
N ALA A 73 35.65 38.42 -33.59
CA ALA A 73 35.34 39.32 -34.68
C ALA A 73 34.59 38.60 -35.83
N ALA A 74 33.76 39.37 -36.53
CA ALA A 74 33.25 39.04 -37.86
C ALA A 74 34.26 39.51 -38.93
N ALA A 75 34.60 38.66 -39.90
CA ALA A 75 35.08 39.12 -41.21
C ALA A 75 34.87 38.05 -42.30
N ALA A 76 34.57 38.57 -43.49
CA ALA A 76 34.07 37.96 -44.70
C ALA A 76 34.91 36.84 -45.35
N ALA A 77 34.20 36.04 -46.15
CA ALA A 77 34.72 35.09 -47.12
C ALA A 77 35.39 35.79 -48.33
N ALA A 78 36.48 35.19 -48.83
CA ALA A 78 37.00 35.37 -50.19
C ALA A 78 37.80 34.11 -50.63
N PRO A 79 37.90 33.79 -51.93
CA PRO A 79 38.20 32.45 -52.42
C PRO A 79 39.69 32.14 -52.63
N ALA A 80 39.93 30.84 -52.85
CA ALA A 80 41.20 30.14 -52.98
C ALA A 80 42.21 30.72 -53.99
N SER A 81 43.50 30.59 -53.65
CA SER A 81 44.62 30.63 -54.59
C SER A 81 45.71 29.60 -54.19
N ASP A 82 46.38 29.11 -55.22
CA ASP A 82 47.27 27.93 -55.30
C ASP A 82 48.64 28.07 -54.60
N ARG A 83 49.05 27.00 -53.90
CA ARG A 83 50.42 26.39 -53.72
C ARG A 83 51.54 27.19 -53.01
N PRO A 84 52.63 26.58 -52.46
CA PRO A 84 53.15 25.21 -52.66
C PRO A 84 53.50 24.43 -51.37
N GLY A 85 53.94 23.17 -51.56
CA GLY A 85 54.07 22.13 -50.54
C GLY A 85 54.97 22.44 -49.34
N VAL A 86 54.51 21.94 -48.20
CA VAL A 86 55.27 21.81 -46.96
C VAL A 86 55.31 20.33 -46.61
N SER A 87 56.52 19.80 -46.48
CA SER A 87 56.81 18.48 -45.93
C SER A 87 56.31 18.42 -44.47
N THR A 88 55.24 17.68 -44.22
CA THR A 88 54.87 17.30 -42.85
C THR A 88 55.78 16.16 -42.41
N LEU A 89 56.71 16.47 -41.52
CA LEU A 89 57.21 15.49 -40.56
C LEU A 89 55.99 14.84 -39.88
N GLN A 90 55.84 13.52 -40.02
CA GLN A 90 54.81 12.74 -39.33
C GLN A 90 55.04 12.84 -37.82
N GLU A 91 54.31 13.73 -37.13
CA GLU A 91 54.04 13.51 -35.72
C GLU A 91 53.13 12.28 -35.61
N GLY A 92 53.59 11.24 -34.91
CA GLY A 92 52.79 10.04 -34.66
C GLY A 92 51.48 10.35 -33.94
N ALA A 93 50.49 9.46 -34.06
CA ALA A 93 49.17 9.61 -33.47
C ALA A 93 49.25 9.89 -31.96
N ARG A 94 48.41 10.81 -31.48
CA ARG A 94 48.23 11.03 -30.05
C ARG A 94 47.38 9.90 -29.46
N ALA A 95 47.86 9.29 -28.39
CA ALA A 95 47.12 8.25 -27.70
C ALA A 95 45.90 8.84 -26.97
N ILE A 96 44.71 8.29 -27.20
CA ILE A 96 43.53 8.62 -26.41
C ILE A 96 43.54 7.72 -25.16
N ASP A 97 44.09 8.24 -24.05
CA ASP A 97 44.17 7.48 -22.79
C ASP A 97 42.81 7.41 -22.08
N GLY A 98 42.11 6.30 -22.29
CA GLY A 98 40.84 6.03 -21.66
C GLY A 98 40.95 5.85 -20.15
N ASN A 99 42.11 5.53 -19.56
CA ASN A 99 42.25 5.43 -18.11
C ASN A 99 42.15 6.79 -17.44
N VAL A 100 42.78 7.83 -18.01
CA VAL A 100 42.75 9.20 -17.49
C VAL A 100 41.32 9.72 -17.53
N LEU A 101 40.68 9.64 -18.69
CA LEU A 101 39.30 10.10 -18.87
C LEU A 101 38.32 9.31 -17.99
N ALA A 102 38.48 8.00 -17.89
CA ALA A 102 37.64 7.17 -17.02
C ALA A 102 37.80 7.55 -15.54
N LYS A 103 39.01 7.92 -15.10
CA LYS A 103 39.27 8.39 -13.73
C LYS A 103 38.60 9.73 -13.46
N GLU A 104 38.67 10.69 -14.39
CA GLU A 104 37.97 11.98 -14.28
C GLU A 104 36.45 11.83 -14.17
N ILE A 105 35.87 10.96 -15.00
CA ILE A 105 34.44 10.63 -14.94
C ILE A 105 34.09 10.00 -13.58
N ARG A 106 34.87 9.03 -13.10
CA ARG A 106 34.65 8.42 -11.78
C ARG A 106 34.76 9.43 -10.64
N ASN A 107 35.72 10.36 -10.68
CA ASN A 107 35.83 11.44 -9.70
C ASN A 107 34.60 12.35 -9.69
N THR A 108 34.04 12.65 -10.87
CA THR A 108 32.81 13.43 -11.01
C THR A 108 31.61 12.69 -10.41
N VAL A 109 31.48 11.40 -10.68
CA VAL A 109 30.45 10.53 -10.09
C VAL A 109 30.58 10.50 -8.56
N ALA A 110 31.80 10.28 -8.04
CA ALA A 110 32.08 10.24 -6.60
C ALA A 110 31.68 11.55 -5.91
N SER A 111 32.06 12.68 -6.50
CA SER A 111 31.74 14.02 -5.96
C SER A 111 30.23 14.27 -5.94
N ARG A 112 29.51 13.84 -6.99
CA ARG A 112 28.05 13.97 -7.05
C ARG A 112 27.34 13.09 -6.02
N ILE A 113 27.81 11.85 -5.82
CA ILE A 113 27.27 10.95 -4.78
C ILE A 113 27.50 11.53 -3.40
N ALA A 114 28.70 12.04 -3.11
CA ALA A 114 29.01 12.67 -1.83
C ALA A 114 28.10 13.89 -1.57
N ALA A 115 27.88 14.74 -2.56
CA ALA A 115 26.97 15.89 -2.46
C ALA A 115 25.52 15.45 -2.16
N LEU A 116 24.99 14.46 -2.89
CA LEU A 116 23.63 13.95 -2.66
C LEU A 116 23.49 13.28 -1.29
N LYS A 117 24.49 12.51 -0.84
CA LYS A 117 24.50 11.92 0.51
C LYS A 117 24.52 12.96 1.62
N SER A 118 25.24 14.06 1.43
CA SER A 118 25.26 15.14 2.41
C SER A 118 23.90 15.82 2.57
N GLN A 119 23.10 15.87 1.51
CA GLN A 119 21.75 16.41 1.52
C GLN A 119 20.70 15.37 1.94
N PHE A 120 20.90 14.12 1.54
CA PHE A 120 19.99 13.00 1.75
C PHE A 120 20.78 11.80 2.28
N PRO A 121 20.90 11.63 3.61
CA PRO A 121 21.76 10.61 4.21
C PRO A 121 21.48 9.16 3.74
N ARG A 122 20.22 8.88 3.35
CA ARG A 122 19.78 7.57 2.84
C ARG A 122 20.06 7.35 1.35
N PHE A 123 20.47 8.36 0.60
CA PHE A 123 20.79 8.21 -0.81
C PHE A 123 22.02 7.33 -0.99
N GLN A 124 21.82 6.10 -1.45
CA GLN A 124 22.88 5.13 -1.67
C GLN A 124 22.66 4.44 -3.02
N PRO A 125 23.36 4.87 -4.09
CA PRO A 125 23.39 4.13 -5.33
C PRO A 125 23.87 2.70 -5.10
N HIS A 126 23.21 1.74 -5.73
CA HIS A 126 23.49 0.32 -5.58
C HIS A 126 23.45 -0.39 -6.94
N LEU A 127 24.58 -0.98 -7.33
CA LEU A 127 24.71 -1.85 -8.49
C LEU A 127 24.66 -3.33 -8.06
N THR A 128 23.75 -4.11 -8.64
CA THR A 128 23.78 -5.57 -8.54
C THR A 128 24.31 -6.17 -9.84
N ILE A 129 25.35 -6.99 -9.76
CA ILE A 129 25.93 -7.70 -10.90
C ILE A 129 25.49 -9.16 -10.81
N VAL A 130 24.77 -9.63 -11.83
CA VAL A 130 24.27 -11.01 -11.93
C VAL A 130 25.26 -11.82 -12.78
N GLN A 131 25.86 -12.84 -12.19
CA GLN A 131 26.74 -13.79 -12.87
C GLN A 131 26.13 -15.19 -12.77
N ALA A 132 26.00 -15.89 -13.89
CA ALA A 132 25.75 -17.33 -13.91
C ALA A 132 27.05 -18.04 -14.31
N GLY A 133 27.46 -19.05 -13.54
CA GLY A 133 28.70 -19.79 -13.78
C GLY A 133 29.94 -19.19 -13.11
N SER A 134 31.12 -19.62 -13.58
CA SER A 134 32.39 -19.36 -12.89
C SER A 134 33.57 -19.02 -13.80
N ARG A 135 33.29 -18.65 -15.06
CA ARG A 135 34.32 -18.25 -16.03
C ARG A 135 35.36 -17.24 -15.44
N PRO A 136 36.68 -17.52 -15.57
CA PRO A 136 37.73 -16.69 -14.95
C PRO A 136 37.82 -15.25 -15.48
N ASP A 137 37.61 -15.06 -16.78
CA ASP A 137 37.59 -13.75 -17.47
C ASP A 137 36.44 -12.87 -16.96
N SER A 138 35.24 -13.43 -16.87
CA SER A 138 34.05 -12.81 -16.29
C SER A 138 34.30 -12.39 -14.83
N THR A 139 34.90 -13.27 -14.02
CA THR A 139 35.22 -13.01 -12.61
C THR A 139 36.24 -11.87 -12.43
N ALA A 140 37.24 -11.77 -13.30
CA ALA A 140 38.18 -10.63 -13.29
C ALA A 140 37.48 -9.30 -13.60
N TYR A 141 36.56 -9.31 -14.57
CA TYR A 141 35.79 -8.13 -14.97
C TYR A 141 34.84 -7.64 -13.86
N ILE A 142 34.18 -8.57 -13.16
CA ILE A 142 33.32 -8.27 -12.01
C ILE A 142 34.12 -7.62 -10.87
N ARG A 143 35.33 -8.11 -10.58
CA ARG A 143 36.21 -7.49 -9.57
C ARG A 143 36.56 -6.05 -9.93
N MET A 144 36.86 -5.76 -11.20
CA MET A 144 37.13 -4.39 -11.66
C MET A 144 35.91 -3.48 -11.48
N LYS A 145 34.71 -3.96 -11.84
CA LYS A 145 33.45 -3.21 -11.66
C LYS A 145 33.15 -2.95 -10.18
N THR A 146 33.34 -3.96 -9.33
CA THR A 146 33.16 -3.86 -7.87
C THR A 146 34.11 -2.82 -7.27
N LYS A 147 35.39 -2.85 -7.64
CA LYS A 147 36.38 -1.85 -7.20
C LYS A 147 35.99 -0.43 -7.65
N ALA A 148 35.53 -0.27 -8.89
CA ALA A 148 35.07 1.02 -9.39
C ALA A 148 33.84 1.54 -8.62
N CYS A 149 32.92 0.65 -8.22
CA CYS A 149 31.80 1.01 -7.35
C CYS A 149 32.29 1.55 -6.00
N GLU A 150 33.23 0.85 -5.35
CA GLU A 150 33.83 1.28 -4.08
C GLU A 150 34.52 2.64 -4.20
N GLU A 151 35.33 2.84 -5.26
CA GLU A 151 36.04 4.10 -5.55
C GLU A 151 35.09 5.31 -5.63
N VAL A 152 33.87 5.13 -6.15
CA VAL A 152 32.91 6.22 -6.36
C VAL A 152 31.80 6.28 -5.31
N GLY A 153 31.78 5.35 -4.34
CA GLY A 153 30.76 5.29 -3.29
C GLY A 153 29.43 4.65 -3.69
N ILE A 154 29.42 3.84 -4.76
CA ILE A 154 28.30 2.96 -5.14
C ILE A 154 28.41 1.66 -4.34
N LYS A 155 27.32 1.22 -3.72
CA LYS A 155 27.23 -0.11 -3.11
C LYS A 155 27.20 -1.16 -4.24
N SER A 156 27.95 -2.24 -4.11
CA SER A 156 27.94 -3.33 -5.09
C SER A 156 27.52 -4.65 -4.45
N THR A 157 26.59 -5.37 -5.10
CA THR A 157 26.27 -6.76 -4.77
C THR A 157 26.62 -7.65 -5.95
N HIS A 158 27.34 -8.74 -5.69
CA HIS A 158 27.58 -9.79 -6.68
C HIS A 158 26.61 -10.94 -6.42
N LEU A 159 25.60 -11.09 -7.28
CA LEU A 159 24.66 -12.21 -7.25
C LEU A 159 25.18 -13.34 -8.14
N LYS A 160 25.78 -14.35 -7.50
CA LYS A 160 26.30 -15.52 -8.19
C LYS A 160 25.26 -16.63 -8.23
N LEU A 161 24.80 -16.96 -9.43
CA LEU A 161 23.88 -18.06 -9.71
C LEU A 161 24.66 -19.32 -10.12
N PRO A 162 24.08 -20.52 -9.89
CA PRO A 162 24.67 -21.78 -10.35
C PRO A 162 24.95 -21.77 -11.86
N GLY A 163 25.99 -22.48 -12.31
CA GLY A 163 26.36 -22.54 -13.74
C GLY A 163 25.33 -23.25 -14.62
N ASP A 164 24.49 -24.10 -14.02
CA ASP A 164 23.40 -24.86 -14.62
C ASP A 164 22.03 -24.16 -14.49
N VAL A 165 22.00 -22.90 -14.05
CA VAL A 165 20.75 -22.12 -13.94
C VAL A 165 20.07 -21.99 -15.30
N THR A 166 18.75 -22.13 -15.33
CA THR A 166 17.96 -21.92 -16.56
C THR A 166 17.74 -20.42 -16.80
N ALA A 167 17.43 -20.03 -18.05
CA ALA A 167 17.05 -18.65 -18.36
C ALA A 167 15.89 -18.16 -17.47
N GLN A 168 14.90 -19.03 -17.18
CA GLN A 168 13.80 -18.70 -16.27
C GLN A 168 14.27 -18.46 -14.83
N GLY A 169 15.23 -19.25 -14.32
CA GLY A 169 15.81 -19.03 -12.99
C GLY A 169 16.52 -17.67 -12.87
N VAL A 170 17.18 -17.21 -13.95
CA VAL A 170 17.76 -15.86 -13.99
C VAL A 170 16.67 -14.79 -14.05
N VAL A 171 15.60 -15.00 -14.83
CA VAL A 171 14.43 -14.10 -14.90
C VAL A 171 13.78 -13.94 -13.52
N ASP A 172 13.64 -15.01 -12.75
CA ASP A 172 13.04 -14.97 -11.42
C ASP A 172 13.88 -14.12 -10.45
N ALA A 173 15.21 -14.22 -10.54
CA ALA A 173 16.12 -13.35 -9.78
C ALA A 173 16.02 -11.88 -10.23
N ILE A 174 15.98 -11.62 -11.54
CA ILE A 174 15.80 -10.26 -12.08
C ILE A 174 14.48 -9.63 -11.63
N ARG A 175 13.39 -10.41 -11.60
CA ARG A 175 12.09 -9.92 -11.12
C ARG A 175 12.19 -9.37 -9.70
N LEU A 176 12.88 -10.08 -8.80
CA LEU A 176 13.11 -9.60 -7.43
C LEU A 176 13.96 -8.32 -7.41
N LEU A 177 14.99 -8.24 -8.25
CA LEU A 177 15.83 -7.04 -8.37
C LEU A 177 15.09 -5.84 -8.97
N ASN A 178 14.13 -6.05 -9.88
CA ASN A 178 13.29 -4.99 -10.43
C ASN A 178 12.42 -4.34 -9.35
N GLU A 179 11.85 -5.14 -8.45
CA GLU A 179 10.98 -4.67 -7.36
C GLU A 179 11.77 -4.05 -6.17
N ASP A 180 13.05 -4.36 -6.02
CA ASP A 180 13.87 -3.83 -4.92
C ASP A 180 14.35 -2.40 -5.17
N GLU A 181 13.67 -1.39 -4.62
CA GLU A 181 14.09 0.03 -4.73
C GLU A 181 15.45 0.33 -4.06
N GLY A 182 15.98 -0.59 -3.24
CA GLY A 182 17.35 -0.51 -2.76
C GLY A 182 18.38 -0.74 -3.86
N VAL A 183 18.00 -1.47 -4.93
CA VAL A 183 18.83 -1.71 -6.12
C VAL A 183 18.54 -0.64 -7.15
N SER A 184 19.53 0.22 -7.39
CA SER A 184 19.46 1.26 -8.41
C SER A 184 19.64 0.67 -9.80
N GLY A 185 20.71 -0.12 -10.00
CA GLY A 185 21.06 -0.68 -11.30
C GLY A 185 21.33 -2.17 -11.23
N VAL A 186 21.04 -2.87 -12.33
CA VAL A 186 21.38 -4.27 -12.53
C VAL A 186 22.21 -4.41 -13.79
N LEU A 187 23.28 -5.17 -13.68
CA LEU A 187 24.12 -5.59 -14.78
C LEU A 187 24.05 -7.12 -14.89
N VAL A 188 23.52 -7.62 -16.00
CA VAL A 188 23.58 -9.05 -16.32
C VAL A 188 24.89 -9.31 -17.06
N GLN A 189 25.78 -10.09 -16.45
CA GLN A 189 27.08 -10.37 -17.05
C GLN A 189 26.93 -11.39 -18.17
N LEU A 190 27.15 -10.94 -19.41
CA LEU A 190 27.13 -11.78 -20.60
C LEU A 190 28.53 -12.38 -20.90
N PRO A 191 28.60 -13.58 -21.52
CA PRO A 191 27.48 -14.49 -21.77
C PRO A 191 26.96 -15.14 -20.47
N ILE A 192 25.70 -15.58 -20.46
CA ILE A 192 25.06 -16.13 -19.26
C ILE A 192 25.34 -17.65 -19.15
N GLY A 193 26.01 -18.07 -18.07
CA GLY A 193 26.30 -19.47 -17.78
C GLY A 193 27.67 -19.92 -18.29
N ASP A 194 28.02 -21.17 -17.99
CA ASP A 194 29.26 -21.80 -18.46
C ASP A 194 28.94 -22.61 -19.75
N GLY A 195 29.51 -22.22 -20.90
CA GLY A 195 29.34 -22.95 -22.18
C GLY A 195 28.08 -22.57 -22.97
N ASP A 196 27.42 -23.57 -23.60
CA ASP A 196 26.26 -23.41 -24.50
C ASP A 196 24.89 -23.43 -23.78
N GLY A 197 24.86 -23.35 -22.44
CA GLY A 197 23.67 -23.63 -21.63
C GLY A 197 22.49 -22.66 -21.80
N ILE A 198 22.76 -21.35 -21.92
CA ILE A 198 21.75 -20.33 -22.23
C ILE A 198 22.11 -19.72 -23.59
N GLY A 199 21.39 -20.14 -24.63
CA GLY A 199 21.57 -19.60 -25.97
C GLY A 199 21.10 -18.15 -26.12
N PRO A 200 21.31 -17.54 -27.31
CA PRO A 200 20.97 -16.14 -27.57
C PRO A 200 19.51 -15.76 -27.26
N ASP A 201 18.56 -16.67 -27.50
CA ASP A 201 17.15 -16.45 -27.17
C ASP A 201 16.91 -16.36 -25.66
N GLY A 202 17.65 -17.15 -24.88
CA GLY A 202 17.60 -17.11 -23.42
C GLY A 202 18.24 -15.84 -22.86
N GLU A 203 19.38 -15.40 -23.40
CA GLU A 203 19.99 -14.11 -23.03
C GLU A 203 19.05 -12.95 -23.35
N ARG A 204 18.43 -12.98 -24.53
CA ARG A 204 17.44 -11.99 -24.94
C ARG A 204 16.25 -11.95 -23.99
N LEU A 205 15.69 -13.11 -23.63
CA LEU A 205 14.60 -13.20 -22.66
C LEU A 205 14.99 -12.56 -21.32
N VAL A 206 16.19 -12.84 -20.82
CA VAL A 206 16.70 -12.29 -19.56
C VAL A 206 16.79 -10.76 -19.65
N ILE A 207 17.38 -10.22 -20.72
CA ILE A 207 17.51 -8.77 -20.92
C ILE A 207 16.13 -8.10 -21.10
N GLU A 208 15.19 -8.72 -21.81
CA GLU A 208 13.81 -8.23 -21.98
C GLU A 208 13.00 -8.20 -20.68
N LYS A 209 13.40 -8.99 -19.67
CA LYS A 209 12.75 -9.02 -18.35
C LYS A 209 13.40 -8.10 -17.34
N LEU A 210 14.59 -7.58 -17.61
CA LEU A 210 15.20 -6.55 -16.78
C LEU A 210 14.47 -5.21 -16.99
N GLY A 211 14.08 -4.53 -15.91
CA GLY A 211 13.41 -3.23 -16.03
C GLY A 211 14.30 -2.24 -16.78
N ALA A 212 13.75 -1.57 -17.80
CA ALA A 212 14.50 -0.61 -18.62
C ALA A 212 15.13 0.52 -17.79
N GLU A 213 14.52 0.86 -16.65
CA GLU A 213 14.99 1.85 -15.69
C GLU A 213 16.12 1.35 -14.76
N LYS A 214 16.36 0.03 -14.69
CA LYS A 214 17.46 -0.58 -13.93
C LYS A 214 18.54 -1.20 -14.80
N ASP A 215 18.30 -1.32 -16.11
CA ASP A 215 19.28 -1.77 -17.09
C ASP A 215 20.37 -0.71 -17.32
N VAL A 216 21.34 -0.67 -16.41
CA VAL A 216 22.43 0.31 -16.46
C VAL A 216 23.46 0.01 -17.54
N ASP A 217 23.39 -1.17 -18.17
CA ASP A 217 24.22 -1.51 -19.33
C ASP A 217 23.59 -1.07 -20.66
N GLY A 218 22.30 -0.70 -20.65
CA GLY A 218 21.59 -0.06 -21.76
C GLY A 218 21.12 -1.00 -22.88
N PHE A 219 21.11 -2.31 -22.66
CA PHE A 219 20.75 -3.31 -23.68
C PHE A 219 19.26 -3.66 -23.76
N HIS A 220 18.44 -3.22 -22.81
CA HIS A 220 17.02 -3.43 -22.84
C HIS A 220 16.42 -2.86 -24.16
N PRO A 221 15.54 -3.59 -24.87
CA PRO A 221 15.04 -3.15 -26.18
C PRO A 221 14.40 -1.75 -26.17
N TYR A 222 13.82 -1.33 -25.05
CA TYR A 222 13.34 0.04 -24.85
C TYR A 222 14.44 1.09 -24.99
N ASN A 223 15.60 0.86 -24.37
CA ASN A 223 16.76 1.76 -24.44
C ASN A 223 17.33 1.77 -25.87
N ILE A 224 17.51 0.61 -26.49
CA ILE A 224 18.01 0.49 -27.87
C ILE A 224 17.05 1.11 -28.89
N GLY A 225 15.74 0.91 -28.72
CA GLY A 225 14.71 1.50 -29.59
C GLY A 225 14.71 3.03 -29.50
N ARG A 226 14.78 3.58 -28.28
CA ARG A 226 14.88 5.04 -28.07
C ARG A 226 16.19 5.63 -28.57
N LEU A 227 17.30 4.90 -28.47
CA LEU A 227 18.60 5.29 -29.03
C LEU A 227 18.53 5.46 -30.57
N SER A 228 17.75 4.61 -31.23
CA SER A 228 17.58 4.64 -32.69
C SER A 228 16.57 5.68 -33.18
N SER A 229 15.86 6.34 -32.27
CA SER A 229 14.84 7.36 -32.58
C SER A 229 15.41 8.77 -32.44
N ARG A 230 15.18 9.63 -33.45
CA ARG A 230 15.52 11.06 -33.37
C ARG A 230 14.61 11.84 -32.41
N ALA A 231 13.40 11.33 -32.15
CA ALA A 231 12.40 12.00 -31.32
C ALA A 231 12.55 11.72 -29.81
N SER A 232 13.54 10.92 -29.40
CA SER A 232 13.71 10.51 -28.00
C SER A 232 15.15 10.26 -27.61
N ASP A 233 15.40 10.18 -26.30
CA ASP A 233 16.65 9.72 -25.70
C ASP A 233 16.42 8.41 -24.94
N PRO A 234 17.37 7.46 -24.98
CA PRO A 234 17.31 6.28 -24.13
C PRO A 234 17.41 6.67 -22.65
N LEU A 235 16.88 5.85 -21.74
CA LEU A 235 17.11 6.06 -20.30
C LEU A 235 18.60 5.92 -19.99
N PHE A 236 19.20 4.87 -20.55
CA PHE A 236 20.64 4.61 -20.47
C PHE A 236 21.20 4.32 -21.85
N ALA A 237 22.28 5.01 -22.18
CA ALA A 237 23.08 4.69 -23.36
C ALA A 237 23.96 3.47 -23.03
N PRO A 238 24.11 2.51 -23.97
CA PRO A 238 25.02 1.39 -23.76
C PRO A 238 26.44 1.83 -23.37
N CYS A 239 27.00 1.22 -22.32
CA CYS A 239 28.20 1.73 -21.65
C CYS A 239 29.41 1.85 -22.59
N THR A 240 29.69 0.80 -23.35
CA THR A 240 30.83 0.76 -24.29
C THR A 240 30.64 1.77 -25.42
N PRO A 241 29.52 1.79 -26.15
CA PRO A 241 29.21 2.84 -27.14
C PRO A 241 29.31 4.26 -26.61
N ALA A 242 28.76 4.54 -25.42
CA ALA A 242 28.86 5.87 -24.82
C ALA A 242 30.33 6.25 -24.51
N GLY A 243 31.13 5.27 -24.06
CA GLY A 243 32.57 5.44 -23.89
C GLY A 243 33.31 5.78 -25.19
N VAL A 244 32.95 5.11 -26.30
CA VAL A 244 33.49 5.40 -27.64
C VAL A 244 33.20 6.85 -28.05
N ILE A 245 31.95 7.31 -27.90
CA ILE A 245 31.59 8.69 -28.23
C ILE A 245 32.39 9.68 -27.38
N LYS A 246 32.51 9.43 -26.08
CA LYS A 246 33.26 10.31 -25.17
C LYS A 246 34.75 10.39 -25.54
N LEU A 247 35.36 9.29 -25.93
CA LEU A 247 36.74 9.25 -26.41
C LEU A 247 36.91 10.09 -27.69
N ILE A 248 35.98 9.98 -28.65
CA ILE A 248 36.01 10.79 -29.87
C ILE A 248 35.88 12.28 -29.52
N GLU A 249 34.95 12.66 -28.64
CA GLU A 249 34.77 14.06 -28.21
C GLU A 249 36.05 14.67 -27.63
N THR A 250 36.87 13.89 -26.89
CA THR A 250 38.12 14.41 -26.31
C THR A 250 39.20 14.75 -27.33
N THR A 251 39.08 14.25 -28.57
CA THR A 251 40.04 14.56 -29.64
C THR A 251 39.86 15.98 -30.19
N GLY A 252 38.69 16.61 -29.96
CA GLY A 252 38.30 17.88 -30.57
C GLY A 252 37.94 17.80 -32.06
N VAL A 253 38.00 16.62 -32.68
CA VAL A 253 37.58 16.42 -34.07
C VAL A 253 36.05 16.50 -34.17
N PRO A 254 35.48 17.35 -35.06
CA PRO A 254 34.03 17.46 -35.22
C PRO A 254 33.41 16.14 -35.67
N ILE A 255 32.39 15.66 -34.94
CA ILE A 255 31.61 14.47 -35.33
C ILE A 255 30.56 14.83 -36.38
N ALA A 256 29.93 16.00 -36.25
CA ALA A 256 28.91 16.48 -37.18
C ALA A 256 29.50 16.64 -38.59
N GLY A 257 28.88 16.00 -39.58
CA GLY A 257 29.34 15.99 -40.96
C GLY A 257 30.52 15.05 -41.26
N ALA A 258 31.12 14.42 -40.25
CA ALA A 258 32.22 13.47 -40.46
C ALA A 258 31.73 12.20 -41.15
N HIS A 259 32.58 11.61 -42.00
CA HIS A 259 32.36 10.27 -42.52
C HIS A 259 32.94 9.23 -41.56
N ALA A 260 32.06 8.56 -40.81
CA ALA A 260 32.43 7.57 -39.82
C ALA A 260 32.21 6.14 -40.32
N ILE A 261 33.21 5.27 -40.12
CA ILE A 261 33.09 3.84 -40.37
C ILE A 261 33.07 3.08 -39.05
N VAL A 262 32.03 2.27 -38.87
CA VAL A 262 31.91 1.36 -37.73
C VAL A 262 32.11 -0.07 -38.24
N LEU A 263 33.22 -0.70 -37.89
CA LEU A 263 33.53 -2.09 -38.23
C LEU A 263 32.96 -3.00 -37.13
N GLY A 264 31.80 -3.58 -37.39
CA GLY A 264 31.09 -4.41 -36.41
C GLY A 264 29.59 -4.13 -36.46
N ARG A 265 28.80 -5.19 -36.30
CA ARG A 265 27.32 -5.15 -36.35
C ARG A 265 26.66 -5.86 -35.16
N SER A 266 27.41 -5.99 -34.06
CA SER A 266 26.88 -6.56 -32.82
C SER A 266 25.83 -5.63 -32.21
N ASP A 267 24.89 -6.21 -31.48
CA ASP A 267 23.87 -5.45 -30.75
C ASP A 267 24.43 -4.74 -29.50
N ILE A 268 25.64 -5.12 -29.09
CA ILE A 268 26.33 -4.57 -27.91
C ILE A 268 27.13 -3.30 -28.27
N VAL A 269 27.81 -3.28 -29.42
CA VAL A 269 28.73 -2.17 -29.77
C VAL A 269 28.43 -1.60 -31.15
N GLY A 270 28.49 -2.40 -32.21
CA GLY A 270 28.48 -1.91 -33.58
C GLY A 270 27.19 -1.17 -33.96
N ASN A 271 26.03 -1.76 -33.68
CA ASN A 271 24.73 -1.14 -33.96
C ASN A 271 24.51 0.13 -33.11
N PRO A 272 24.71 0.12 -31.78
CA PRO A 272 24.56 1.31 -30.94
C PRO A 272 25.50 2.47 -31.30
N VAL A 273 26.80 2.21 -31.53
CA VAL A 273 27.76 3.27 -31.91
C VAL A 273 27.33 3.93 -33.22
N SER A 274 26.87 3.13 -34.18
CA SER A 274 26.39 3.66 -35.46
C SER A 274 25.18 4.57 -35.27
N ALA A 275 24.25 4.22 -34.37
CA ALA A 275 23.10 5.05 -34.04
C ALA A 275 23.52 6.35 -33.34
N MET A 276 24.44 6.30 -32.38
CA MET A 276 24.94 7.47 -31.67
C MET A 276 25.66 8.45 -32.59
N LEU A 277 26.53 7.97 -33.47
CA LEU A 277 27.23 8.81 -34.43
C LEU A 277 26.26 9.48 -35.41
N ARG A 278 25.26 8.75 -35.92
CA ARG A 278 24.19 9.35 -36.74
C ARG A 278 23.40 10.42 -35.99
N LYS A 279 23.15 10.21 -34.69
CA LYS A 279 22.46 11.19 -33.83
C LYS A 279 23.29 12.47 -33.65
N LEU A 280 24.61 12.38 -33.77
CA LEU A 280 25.56 13.49 -33.75
C LEU A 280 25.87 14.01 -35.17
N ASP A 281 24.95 13.80 -36.12
CA ASP A 281 25.00 14.29 -37.51
C ASP A 281 26.18 13.75 -38.34
N ALA A 282 26.80 12.62 -37.96
CA ALA A 282 27.80 11.96 -38.79
C ALA A 282 27.16 11.14 -39.92
N THR A 283 27.83 11.07 -41.07
CA THR A 283 27.51 10.09 -42.12
C THR A 283 28.15 8.77 -41.73
N VAL A 284 27.35 7.75 -41.40
CA VAL A 284 27.86 6.48 -40.85
C VAL A 284 27.71 5.33 -41.84
N THR A 285 28.83 4.70 -42.19
CA THR A 285 28.88 3.46 -42.97
C THR A 285 29.25 2.29 -42.05
N GLN A 286 28.27 1.44 -41.74
CA GLN A 286 28.52 0.23 -40.95
C GLN A 286 29.07 -0.89 -41.84
N CYS A 287 30.21 -1.45 -41.46
CA CYS A 287 30.89 -2.52 -42.17
C CYS A 287 31.02 -3.78 -41.30
N HIS A 288 31.28 -4.91 -41.92
CA HIS A 288 31.50 -6.19 -41.25
C HIS A 288 32.52 -7.04 -42.02
N SER A 289 32.88 -8.21 -41.49
CA SER A 289 33.90 -9.11 -42.06
C SER A 289 33.60 -9.66 -43.47
N ARG A 290 32.44 -9.34 -44.04
CA ARG A 290 31.99 -9.73 -45.39
C ARG A 290 31.72 -8.51 -46.30
N THR A 291 32.00 -7.29 -45.82
CA THR A 291 31.87 -6.08 -46.62
C THR A 291 32.91 -6.09 -47.73
N LYS A 292 32.48 -5.93 -48.98
CA LYS A 292 33.39 -5.80 -50.14
C LYS A 292 34.05 -4.42 -50.14
N ASN A 293 35.27 -4.32 -50.69
CA ASN A 293 36.03 -3.06 -50.81
C ASN A 293 36.29 -2.35 -49.47
N LEU A 294 36.45 -3.11 -48.39
CA LEU A 294 36.59 -2.57 -47.03
C LEU A 294 37.75 -1.57 -46.88
N GLU A 295 38.90 -1.87 -47.50
CA GLU A 295 40.07 -0.98 -47.50
C GLU A 295 39.76 0.36 -48.16
N HIS A 296 39.05 0.37 -49.28
CA HIS A 296 38.66 1.59 -49.98
C HIS A 296 37.73 2.46 -49.12
N LEU A 297 36.79 1.82 -48.40
CA LEU A 297 35.91 2.53 -47.48
C LEU A 297 36.71 3.14 -46.31
N LEU A 298 37.60 2.36 -45.67
CA LEU A 298 38.42 2.83 -44.55
C LEU A 298 39.35 4.00 -44.91
N LYS A 299 39.84 4.07 -46.15
CA LYS A 299 40.62 5.20 -46.67
C LYS A 299 39.83 6.51 -46.83
N GLN A 300 38.51 6.47 -46.68
CA GLN A 300 37.65 7.65 -46.75
C GLN A 300 37.11 8.10 -45.39
N ALA A 301 37.38 7.36 -44.32
CA ALA A 301 36.80 7.62 -43.00
C ALA A 301 37.59 8.68 -42.23
N ASP A 302 36.87 9.68 -41.70
CA ASP A 302 37.41 10.63 -40.72
C ASP A 302 37.48 10.00 -39.32
N ILE A 303 36.55 9.09 -39.03
CA ILE A 303 36.45 8.36 -37.76
C ILE A 303 36.29 6.87 -38.07
N VAL A 304 37.13 6.03 -37.47
CA VAL A 304 37.05 4.57 -37.57
C VAL A 304 36.84 3.99 -36.17
N VAL A 305 35.73 3.26 -35.98
CA VAL A 305 35.48 2.47 -34.77
C VAL A 305 35.62 0.99 -35.11
N ALA A 306 36.63 0.33 -34.56
CA ALA A 306 36.92 -1.08 -34.79
C ALA A 306 36.37 -1.95 -33.66
N ALA A 307 35.35 -2.77 -33.96
CA ALA A 307 34.66 -3.67 -33.04
C ALA A 307 34.23 -4.97 -33.77
N ILE A 308 35.15 -5.53 -34.56
CA ILE A 308 34.93 -6.69 -35.45
C ILE A 308 35.28 -8.02 -34.78
N GLY A 309 35.99 -8.00 -33.64
CA GLY A 309 36.37 -9.18 -32.87
C GLY A 309 37.40 -10.05 -33.58
N LYS A 310 38.34 -9.43 -34.29
CA LYS A 310 39.43 -10.12 -35.00
C LYS A 310 40.74 -9.39 -34.68
N PRO A 311 41.73 -10.08 -34.08
CA PRO A 311 42.97 -9.45 -33.66
C PRO A 311 43.70 -8.80 -34.84
N GLU A 312 44.10 -7.53 -34.67
CA GLU A 312 44.96 -6.79 -35.60
C GLU A 312 44.47 -6.79 -37.06
N PHE A 313 43.15 -6.85 -37.26
CA PHE A 313 42.50 -6.93 -38.56
C PHE A 313 42.60 -5.61 -39.36
N VAL A 314 42.51 -4.47 -38.67
CA VAL A 314 42.67 -3.15 -39.29
C VAL A 314 44.14 -2.75 -39.22
N ARG A 315 44.74 -2.42 -40.36
CA ARG A 315 46.15 -2.01 -40.45
C ARG A 315 46.27 -0.56 -40.93
N GLY A 316 47.38 0.10 -40.61
CA GLY A 316 47.64 1.50 -40.96
C GLY A 316 47.44 1.82 -42.44
N GLU A 317 47.87 0.94 -43.34
CA GLU A 317 47.72 1.09 -44.79
C GLU A 317 46.26 1.16 -45.29
N MET A 318 45.30 0.74 -44.45
CA MET A 318 43.87 0.77 -44.75
C MET A 318 43.22 2.10 -44.33
N LEU A 319 43.92 2.96 -43.59
CA LEU A 319 43.34 4.15 -42.95
C LEU A 319 43.60 5.42 -43.76
N LYS A 320 42.67 6.37 -43.67
CA LYS A 320 42.88 7.75 -44.13
C LYS A 320 43.92 8.45 -43.22
N PRO A 321 44.97 9.09 -43.76
CA PRO A 321 45.87 9.91 -42.95
C PRO A 321 45.12 10.97 -42.14
N GLY A 322 45.43 11.06 -40.85
CA GLY A 322 44.82 12.00 -39.92
C GLY A 322 43.45 11.58 -39.35
N CYS A 323 42.94 10.38 -39.63
CA CYS A 323 41.68 9.91 -39.05
C CYS A 323 41.78 9.66 -37.54
N VAL A 324 40.63 9.60 -36.86
CA VAL A 324 40.51 9.16 -35.46
C VAL A 324 40.20 7.67 -35.45
N VAL A 325 40.98 6.88 -34.72
CA VAL A 325 40.77 5.42 -34.60
C VAL A 325 40.41 5.04 -33.15
N ILE A 326 39.21 4.50 -32.97
CA ILE A 326 38.77 3.90 -31.71
C ILE A 326 38.78 2.38 -31.85
N ASP A 327 39.75 1.74 -31.22
CA ASP A 327 39.86 0.29 -31.12
C ASP A 327 39.10 -0.21 -29.89
N VAL A 328 37.95 -0.85 -30.15
CA VAL A 328 37.09 -1.46 -29.14
C VAL A 328 37.41 -2.94 -28.94
N GLY A 329 38.09 -3.57 -29.90
CA GLY A 329 38.39 -4.99 -29.89
C GLY A 329 39.25 -5.40 -28.68
N ILE A 330 38.98 -6.57 -28.14
CA ILE A 330 39.80 -7.18 -27.10
C ILE A 330 40.02 -8.65 -27.47
N ASN A 331 41.26 -8.98 -27.83
CA ASN A 331 41.65 -10.30 -28.29
C ASN A 331 42.90 -10.76 -27.52
N TYR A 332 42.97 -12.04 -27.18
CA TYR A 332 44.18 -12.65 -26.62
C TYR A 332 44.94 -13.37 -27.72
N VAL A 333 46.22 -13.02 -27.91
CA VAL A 333 47.12 -13.71 -28.83
C VAL A 333 48.27 -14.33 -28.04
N PRO A 334 48.77 -15.51 -28.44
CA PRO A 334 49.90 -16.15 -27.77
C PRO A 334 51.11 -15.22 -27.69
N ASP A 335 51.71 -15.12 -26.50
CA ASP A 335 52.92 -14.35 -26.24
C ASP A 335 53.70 -14.99 -25.10
N ALA A 336 54.77 -15.71 -25.46
CA ALA A 336 55.63 -16.39 -24.50
C ALA A 336 56.38 -15.43 -23.56
N SER A 337 56.44 -14.12 -23.87
CA SER A 337 57.05 -13.10 -23.02
C SER A 337 56.17 -12.67 -21.84
N LYS A 338 54.86 -12.98 -21.87
CA LYS A 338 53.92 -12.67 -20.79
C LYS A 338 53.78 -13.85 -19.84
N LYS A 339 53.65 -13.56 -18.54
CA LYS A 339 53.42 -14.59 -17.50
C LYS A 339 52.16 -15.44 -17.74
N SER A 340 51.17 -14.89 -18.45
CA SER A 340 49.94 -15.57 -18.87
C SER A 340 50.09 -16.45 -20.12
N GLY A 341 51.25 -16.42 -20.80
CA GLY A 341 51.47 -17.03 -22.11
C GLY A 341 50.71 -16.35 -23.27
N GLN A 342 50.04 -15.23 -22.99
CA GLN A 342 49.20 -14.49 -23.94
C GLN A 342 49.32 -12.98 -23.70
N ARG A 343 49.31 -12.18 -24.78
CA ARG A 343 49.18 -10.72 -24.75
C ARG A 343 47.80 -10.30 -25.23
N LEU A 344 47.31 -9.17 -24.70
CA LEU A 344 46.08 -8.54 -25.13
C LEU A 344 46.35 -7.62 -26.31
N VAL A 345 45.55 -7.74 -27.37
CA VAL A 345 45.59 -6.87 -28.55
C VAL A 345 44.18 -6.46 -28.96
N GLY A 346 44.07 -5.36 -29.68
CA GLY A 346 42.79 -4.91 -30.21
C GLY A 346 42.49 -5.47 -31.60
N ASP A 347 41.46 -4.92 -32.23
CA ASP A 347 41.12 -5.21 -33.63
C ASP A 347 42.01 -4.42 -34.61
N VAL A 348 42.75 -3.43 -34.11
CA VAL A 348 43.66 -2.59 -34.88
C VAL A 348 45.11 -2.95 -34.56
N HIS A 349 45.93 -3.07 -35.59
CA HIS A 349 47.38 -3.20 -35.43
C HIS A 349 47.96 -1.84 -35.02
N TYR A 350 48.12 -1.63 -33.70
CA TYR A 350 48.42 -0.33 -33.10
C TYR A 350 49.67 0.35 -33.69
N GLU A 351 50.75 -0.41 -33.88
CA GLU A 351 52.02 0.14 -34.37
C GLU A 351 51.90 0.75 -35.77
N SER A 352 51.23 0.06 -36.71
CA SER A 352 51.06 0.61 -38.07
C SER A 352 49.98 1.68 -38.14
N ALA A 353 48.89 1.55 -37.37
CA ALA A 353 47.81 2.53 -37.36
C ALA A 353 48.20 3.86 -36.70
N SER A 354 49.03 3.82 -35.64
CA SER A 354 49.52 5.01 -34.94
C SER A 354 50.44 5.90 -35.78
N GLN A 355 50.99 5.39 -36.89
CA GLN A 355 51.78 6.20 -37.84
C GLN A 355 50.91 6.98 -38.84
N VAL A 356 49.62 6.64 -38.94
CA VAL A 356 48.68 7.18 -39.94
C VAL A 356 47.57 8.01 -39.30
N ALA A 357 47.01 7.55 -38.19
CA ALA A 357 45.94 8.23 -37.48
C ALA A 357 46.43 9.52 -36.80
N SER A 358 45.54 10.49 -36.60
CA SER A 358 45.83 11.65 -35.73
C SER A 358 45.65 11.29 -34.24
N TRP A 359 44.69 10.39 -33.98
CA TRP A 359 44.36 9.90 -32.64
C TRP A 359 44.08 8.40 -32.67
N ILE A 360 44.56 7.67 -31.67
CA ILE A 360 44.31 6.23 -31.54
C ILE A 360 44.17 5.80 -30.09
N THR A 361 43.20 4.94 -29.77
CA THR A 361 43.08 4.32 -28.44
C THR A 361 44.04 3.14 -28.28
N PRO A 362 44.74 2.98 -27.13
CA PRO A 362 45.55 1.81 -26.85
C PRO A 362 44.69 0.60 -26.40
N VAL A 363 45.17 -0.62 -26.64
CA VAL A 363 44.59 -1.85 -26.09
C VAL A 363 45.68 -2.64 -25.37
N PRO A 364 45.60 -2.80 -24.03
CA PRO A 364 44.61 -2.26 -23.10
C PRO A 364 44.76 -0.74 -22.86
N GLY A 365 43.73 -0.12 -22.26
CA GLY A 365 43.79 1.26 -21.75
C GLY A 365 42.90 2.28 -22.48
N GLY A 366 42.31 1.89 -23.62
CA GLY A 366 41.37 2.70 -24.38
C GLY A 366 39.92 2.53 -23.90
N VAL A 367 39.14 1.73 -24.63
CA VAL A 367 37.67 1.67 -24.46
C VAL A 367 37.23 0.93 -23.19
N GLY A 368 37.94 -0.12 -22.76
CA GLY A 368 37.56 -0.93 -21.60
C GLY A 368 37.37 -0.15 -20.28
N PRO A 369 38.33 0.70 -19.85
CA PRO A 369 38.16 1.58 -18.70
C PRO A 369 36.95 2.51 -18.81
N MET A 370 36.63 2.98 -20.02
CA MET A 370 35.48 3.84 -20.28
C MET A 370 34.16 3.10 -20.12
N THR A 371 34.08 1.83 -20.52
CA THR A 371 32.89 0.99 -20.27
C THR A 371 32.54 0.96 -18.79
N VAL A 372 33.53 0.76 -17.91
CA VAL A 372 33.30 0.74 -16.44
C VAL A 372 32.92 2.12 -15.93
N ALA A 373 33.57 3.19 -16.39
CA ALA A 373 33.22 4.55 -15.98
C ALA A 373 31.78 4.92 -16.38
N MET A 374 31.36 4.58 -17.61
CA MET A 374 30.00 4.83 -18.08
C MET A 374 28.96 3.98 -17.34
N LEU A 375 29.30 2.77 -16.91
CA LEU A 375 28.45 1.96 -16.03
C LEU A 375 28.20 2.67 -14.68
N MET A 376 29.22 3.33 -14.11
CA MET A 376 29.05 4.13 -12.89
C MET A 376 28.13 5.34 -13.14
N VAL A 377 28.29 6.01 -14.28
CA VAL A 377 27.42 7.14 -14.69
C VAL A 377 25.98 6.69 -14.83
N ASN A 378 25.71 5.59 -15.55
CA ASN A 378 24.36 5.06 -15.71
C ASN A 378 23.77 4.60 -14.37
N THR A 379 24.57 3.98 -13.51
CA THR A 379 24.13 3.58 -12.16
C THR A 379 23.76 4.78 -11.30
N LEU A 380 24.56 5.85 -11.31
CA LEU A 380 24.23 7.09 -10.61
C LEU A 380 22.94 7.71 -11.17
N ARG A 381 22.80 7.81 -12.50
CA ARG A 381 21.59 8.34 -13.14
C ARG A 381 20.35 7.54 -12.78
N SER A 382 20.46 6.21 -12.76
CA SER A 382 19.37 5.33 -12.34
C SER A 382 19.02 5.56 -10.88
N ALA A 383 20.03 5.68 -9.99
CA ALA A 383 19.83 5.97 -8.58
C ALA A 383 19.14 7.33 -8.37
N GLU A 384 19.57 8.40 -9.06
CA GLU A 384 18.94 9.72 -9.00
C GLU A 384 17.48 9.68 -9.47
N SER A 385 17.21 8.99 -10.59
CA SER A 385 15.84 8.84 -11.11
C SER A 385 14.96 8.03 -10.17
N LEU A 386 15.48 6.94 -9.60
CA LEU A 386 14.77 6.10 -8.64
C LEU A 386 14.49 6.88 -7.34
N TRP A 387 15.46 7.64 -6.85
CA TRP A 387 15.34 8.49 -5.67
C TRP A 387 14.28 9.59 -5.86
N ALA A 388 14.27 10.26 -7.02
CA ALA A 388 13.25 11.25 -7.34
C ALA A 388 11.84 10.61 -7.38
N ARG A 389 11.69 9.49 -8.11
CA ARG A 389 10.41 8.79 -8.28
C ARG A 389 9.84 8.25 -6.97
N THR A 390 10.67 7.72 -6.08
CA THR A 390 10.21 7.14 -4.79
C THR A 390 9.80 8.18 -3.77
N ARG A 391 10.27 9.43 -3.91
CA ARG A 391 9.86 10.57 -3.09
C ARG A 391 8.64 11.29 -3.66
N GLU A 392 8.47 11.26 -4.98
CA GLU A 392 7.31 11.84 -5.66
C GLU A 392 6.05 10.99 -5.41
N ARG A 393 5.22 11.44 -4.46
CA ARG A 393 3.90 10.86 -4.16
C ARG A 393 2.85 11.82 -4.67
N ARG A 394 2.41 11.61 -5.91
CA ARG A 394 1.41 12.46 -6.55
C ARG A 394 0.27 11.59 -7.05
N ILE A 395 -0.89 11.80 -6.44
CA ILE A 395 -2.14 11.21 -6.89
C ILE A 395 -2.61 12.01 -8.11
N ALA A 396 -2.88 11.34 -9.22
CA ALA A 396 -3.45 11.97 -10.41
C ALA A 396 -4.97 12.03 -10.25
N PRO A 397 -5.62 13.20 -10.04
CA PRO A 397 -7.04 13.22 -9.73
C PRO A 397 -7.90 12.70 -10.88
N LEU A 398 -8.97 11.97 -10.57
CA LEU A 398 -10.03 11.68 -11.54
C LEU A 398 -10.92 12.91 -11.69
N PRO A 399 -11.26 13.34 -12.92
CA PRO A 399 -12.20 14.42 -13.11
C PRO A 399 -13.60 14.01 -12.65
N LEU A 400 -14.33 14.94 -12.01
CA LEU A 400 -15.75 14.78 -11.69
C LEU A 400 -16.63 15.55 -12.67
N ASP A 401 -17.68 14.89 -13.13
CA ASP A 401 -18.79 15.54 -13.84
C ASP A 401 -19.87 15.96 -12.83
N ILE A 402 -19.78 17.21 -12.37
CA ILE A 402 -20.71 17.78 -11.40
C ILE A 402 -21.95 18.31 -12.12
N LYS A 403 -23.11 17.74 -11.80
CA LYS A 403 -24.42 18.21 -12.29
C LYS A 403 -24.92 19.38 -11.44
N GLU A 404 -25.65 20.31 -12.07
CA GLU A 404 -26.27 21.45 -11.37
C GLU A 404 -27.26 21.00 -10.28
N VAL A 405 -28.07 19.98 -10.60
CA VAL A 405 -28.90 19.25 -9.63
C VAL A 405 -28.22 17.92 -9.35
N VAL A 406 -27.81 17.72 -8.10
CA VAL A 406 -27.20 16.47 -7.65
C VAL A 406 -28.22 15.34 -7.84
N PRO A 407 -27.85 14.22 -8.49
CA PRO A 407 -28.71 13.06 -8.59
C PRO A 407 -29.29 12.66 -7.24
N SER A 408 -30.57 12.28 -7.21
CA SER A 408 -31.24 11.88 -5.97
C SER A 408 -30.71 10.55 -5.42
N SER A 409 -29.94 9.81 -6.22
CA SER A 409 -29.40 8.50 -5.91
C SER A 409 -27.88 8.54 -5.89
N ASP A 410 -27.30 8.21 -4.72
CA ASP A 410 -25.85 8.13 -4.52
C ASP A 410 -25.19 7.10 -5.46
N ILE A 411 -25.88 5.99 -5.74
CA ILE A 411 -25.35 4.95 -6.64
C ILE A 411 -25.31 5.41 -8.10
N GLU A 412 -26.20 6.31 -8.53
CA GLU A 412 -26.16 6.87 -9.89
C GLU A 412 -24.84 7.63 -10.12
N ILE A 413 -24.41 8.41 -9.11
CA ILE A 413 -23.13 9.14 -9.14
C ILE A 413 -21.96 8.16 -9.20
N ALA A 414 -21.97 7.14 -8.35
CA ALA A 414 -20.90 6.14 -8.31
C ALA A 414 -20.78 5.32 -9.61
N MET A 415 -21.90 4.95 -10.23
CA MET A 415 -21.91 4.19 -11.50
C MET A 415 -21.54 5.05 -12.72
N ALA A 416 -21.70 6.37 -12.63
CA ALA A 416 -21.28 7.30 -13.69
C ALA A 416 -19.76 7.50 -13.75
N GLN A 417 -19.02 7.09 -12.71
CA GLN A 417 -17.57 7.24 -12.63
C GLN A 417 -16.84 5.91 -12.88
N THR A 418 -15.71 5.97 -13.58
CA THR A 418 -14.81 4.80 -13.73
C THR A 418 -13.67 4.88 -12.73
N PRO A 419 -13.51 3.89 -11.81
CA PRO A 419 -12.40 3.90 -10.87
C PRO A 419 -11.05 3.66 -11.55
N LYS A 420 -9.96 4.18 -10.97
CA LYS A 420 -8.60 3.79 -11.36
C LYS A 420 -8.40 2.30 -11.08
N ASP A 421 -7.58 1.65 -11.88
CA ASP A 421 -7.03 0.35 -11.49
C ASP A 421 -6.26 0.51 -10.16
N VAL A 422 -6.54 -0.37 -9.20
CA VAL A 422 -5.96 -0.28 -7.86
C VAL A 422 -4.44 -0.40 -7.87
N ALA A 423 -3.85 -1.06 -8.87
CA ALA A 423 -2.40 -1.12 -9.03
C ALA A 423 -1.80 0.23 -9.45
N VAL A 424 -2.54 1.02 -10.23
CA VAL A 424 -2.14 2.40 -10.57
C VAL A 424 -2.22 3.28 -9.34
N LEU A 425 -3.31 3.20 -8.58
CA LEU A 425 -3.46 3.94 -7.33
C LEU A 425 -2.36 3.59 -6.33
N ALA A 426 -2.09 2.30 -6.12
CA ALA A 426 -1.04 1.81 -5.24
C ALA A 426 0.34 2.38 -5.61
N LYS A 427 0.65 2.42 -6.92
CA LYS A 427 1.90 3.01 -7.41
C LYS A 427 1.97 4.52 -7.15
N GLU A 428 0.89 5.26 -7.37
CA GLU A 428 0.84 6.73 -7.12
C GLU A 428 1.11 7.09 -5.66
N ILE A 429 0.72 6.21 -4.73
CA ILE A 429 0.90 6.41 -3.28
C ILE A 429 2.15 5.74 -2.72
N GLY A 430 2.97 5.09 -3.56
CA GLY A 430 4.25 4.49 -3.16
C GLY A 430 4.15 3.09 -2.53
N ILE A 431 3.07 2.35 -2.78
CA ILE A 431 2.95 0.92 -2.46
C ILE A 431 3.55 0.09 -3.59
N ARG A 432 4.37 -0.90 -3.24
CA ARG A 432 5.05 -1.76 -4.23
C ARG A 432 4.12 -2.87 -4.73
N GLY A 433 4.40 -3.40 -5.92
CA GLY A 433 3.63 -4.53 -6.48
C GLY A 433 3.68 -5.76 -5.58
N THR A 434 4.81 -6.00 -4.91
CA THR A 434 4.98 -7.09 -3.92
C THR A 434 4.26 -6.86 -2.60
N GLU A 435 3.71 -5.67 -2.37
CA GLU A 435 2.97 -5.30 -1.16
C GLU A 435 1.47 -5.19 -1.42
N LEU A 436 1.02 -5.55 -2.63
CA LEU A 436 -0.35 -5.39 -3.09
C LEU A 436 -0.94 -6.74 -3.50
N GLU A 437 -2.05 -7.13 -2.86
CA GLU A 437 -2.81 -8.32 -3.21
C GLU A 437 -4.15 -7.91 -3.82
N SER A 438 -4.28 -7.97 -5.14
CA SER A 438 -5.49 -7.49 -5.84
C SER A 438 -6.71 -8.41 -5.63
N TYR A 439 -7.86 -7.79 -5.33
CA TYR A 439 -9.18 -8.43 -5.24
C TYR A 439 -10.08 -7.87 -6.35
N GLY A 440 -9.84 -8.32 -7.58
CA GLY A 440 -10.40 -7.69 -8.77
C GLY A 440 -9.59 -6.46 -9.18
N ARG A 441 -10.20 -5.53 -9.91
CA ARG A 441 -9.49 -4.39 -10.53
C ARG A 441 -9.41 -3.14 -9.64
N TYR A 442 -10.34 -2.98 -8.70
CA TYR A 442 -10.57 -1.69 -8.02
C TYR A 442 -10.37 -1.72 -6.51
N LYS A 443 -10.00 -2.88 -5.94
CA LYS A 443 -9.66 -3.04 -4.52
C LYS A 443 -8.54 -4.05 -4.33
N ALA A 444 -7.76 -3.88 -3.28
CA ALA A 444 -6.64 -4.75 -2.95
C ALA A 444 -6.37 -4.77 -1.45
N LYS A 445 -5.74 -5.83 -0.95
CA LYS A 445 -5.12 -5.86 0.38
C LYS A 445 -3.70 -5.31 0.31
N VAL A 446 -3.28 -4.61 1.36
CA VAL A 446 -1.92 -4.05 1.49
C VAL A 446 -1.14 -4.81 2.56
N GLU A 447 0.03 -5.31 2.19
CA GLU A 447 0.92 -6.05 3.08
C GLU A 447 1.46 -5.17 4.21
N LEU A 448 1.60 -5.75 5.41
CA LEU A 448 2.11 -5.03 6.58
C LEU A 448 3.61 -4.74 6.50
N SER A 449 4.35 -5.40 5.60
CA SER A 449 5.78 -5.14 5.34
C SER A 449 6.06 -3.70 4.89
N VAL A 450 5.03 -2.99 4.40
CA VAL A 450 5.10 -1.55 4.11
C VAL A 450 5.51 -0.74 5.35
N LEU A 451 5.09 -1.16 6.55
CA LEU A 451 5.44 -0.49 7.81
C LEU A 451 6.92 -0.63 8.13
N ASP A 452 7.49 -1.82 7.91
CA ASP A 452 8.92 -2.08 8.12
C ASP A 452 9.76 -1.28 7.13
N ARG A 453 9.35 -1.28 5.86
CA ARG A 453 10.01 -0.52 4.79
C ARG A 453 10.00 0.98 5.03
N LEU A 454 8.89 1.52 5.54
CA LEU A 454 8.69 2.95 5.76
C LEU A 454 8.97 3.38 7.21
N ALA A 455 9.59 2.51 8.02
CA ALA A 455 9.88 2.78 9.43
C ALA A 455 10.69 4.07 9.65
N HIS A 456 11.57 4.42 8.69
CA HIS A 456 12.39 5.63 8.71
C HIS A 456 11.60 6.94 8.48
N ARG A 457 10.38 6.88 7.94
CA ARG A 457 9.56 8.08 7.68
C ARG A 457 8.97 8.62 8.97
N LYS A 458 8.91 9.94 9.13
CA LYS A 458 8.03 10.59 10.11
C LYS A 458 6.59 10.35 9.68
N ASN A 459 5.67 10.16 10.64
CA ASN A 459 4.25 10.05 10.31
C ASN A 459 3.71 11.39 9.76
N GLY A 460 2.70 11.32 8.90
CA GLY A 460 1.91 12.49 8.49
C GLY A 460 0.99 12.96 9.61
N LYS A 461 0.18 13.97 9.32
CA LYS A 461 -0.79 14.54 10.26
C LYS A 461 -1.98 13.62 10.45
N TYR A 462 -2.37 13.38 11.70
CA TYR A 462 -3.43 12.44 12.06
C TYR A 462 -4.68 13.18 12.54
N VAL A 463 -5.78 13.04 11.81
CA VAL A 463 -7.00 13.80 12.05
C VAL A 463 -8.17 12.87 12.25
N VAL A 464 -8.90 13.05 13.35
CA VAL A 464 -10.12 12.28 13.64
C VAL A 464 -11.37 13.10 13.33
N VAL A 465 -12.17 12.62 12.39
CA VAL A 465 -13.49 13.18 12.07
C VAL A 465 -14.54 12.57 12.98
N SER A 466 -15.26 13.43 13.68
CA SER A 466 -16.40 13.08 14.52
C SER A 466 -17.56 14.02 14.23
N GLY A 467 -18.59 14.01 15.07
CA GLY A 467 -19.77 14.84 14.86
C GLY A 467 -20.47 15.14 16.16
N ILE A 468 -21.51 15.96 16.04
CA ILE A 468 -22.46 16.15 17.13
C ILE A 468 -23.22 14.85 17.44
N THR A 469 -24.04 14.89 18.49
CA THR A 469 -24.90 13.77 18.85
C THR A 469 -25.80 13.42 17.65
N PRO A 470 -25.79 12.16 17.15
CA PRO A 470 -26.55 11.80 15.97
C PRO A 470 -28.05 12.10 16.05
N THR A 471 -28.61 12.52 14.92
CA THR A 471 -30.06 12.69 14.71
C THR A 471 -30.54 11.87 13.50
N PRO A 472 -31.85 11.55 13.38
CA PRO A 472 -32.39 10.88 12.20
C PRO A 472 -32.21 11.65 10.88
N LEU A 473 -31.89 12.95 10.95
CA LEU A 473 -31.65 13.81 9.78
C LEU A 473 -30.26 13.61 9.18
N GLY A 474 -29.32 13.04 9.94
CA GLY A 474 -27.94 12.80 9.54
C GLY A 474 -27.05 14.04 9.57
N GLU A 475 -25.79 13.84 9.97
CA GLU A 475 -24.79 14.91 10.00
C GLU A 475 -23.88 14.90 8.77
N GLY A 476 -23.71 13.74 8.12
CA GLY A 476 -22.80 13.59 6.97
C GLY A 476 -21.32 13.43 7.37
N LYS A 477 -21.01 12.80 8.52
CA LYS A 477 -19.63 12.57 8.99
C LYS A 477 -18.72 11.93 7.93
N SER A 478 -19.08 10.75 7.43
CA SER A 478 -18.25 10.05 6.46
C SER A 478 -18.17 10.81 5.14
N THR A 479 -19.23 11.54 4.77
CA THR A 479 -19.23 12.45 3.61
C THR A 479 -18.16 13.53 3.79
N THR A 480 -18.00 14.08 4.98
CA THR A 480 -16.94 15.05 5.32
C THR A 480 -15.56 14.42 5.33
N THR A 481 -15.39 13.23 5.90
CA THR A 481 -14.10 12.50 5.85
C THR A 481 -13.62 12.34 4.40
N ILE A 482 -14.51 11.92 3.51
CA ILE A 482 -14.19 11.68 2.11
C ILE A 482 -13.99 13.01 1.34
N GLY A 483 -14.89 13.98 1.52
CA GLY A 483 -14.78 15.28 0.88
C GLY A 483 -13.52 16.03 1.27
N LEU A 484 -13.09 15.93 2.54
CA LEU A 484 -11.87 16.53 3.03
C LEU A 484 -10.62 15.83 2.48
N ALA A 485 -10.64 14.49 2.37
CA ALA A 485 -9.57 13.74 1.72
C ALA A 485 -9.42 14.16 0.25
N GLN A 486 -10.54 14.27 -0.47
CA GLN A 486 -10.59 14.76 -1.83
C GLN A 486 -10.07 16.21 -1.95
N ALA A 487 -10.47 17.11 -1.07
CA ALA A 487 -9.99 18.49 -1.06
C ALA A 487 -8.46 18.55 -0.88
N LEU A 488 -7.91 17.84 0.09
CA LEU A 488 -6.47 17.78 0.34
C LEU A 488 -5.70 17.16 -0.82
N GLY A 489 -6.14 15.98 -1.28
CA GLY A 489 -5.48 15.19 -2.32
C GLY A 489 -5.64 15.78 -3.72
N ALA A 490 -6.88 15.91 -4.18
CA ALA A 490 -7.20 16.26 -5.56
C ALA A 490 -7.11 17.76 -5.86
N HIS A 491 -7.38 18.63 -4.87
CA HIS A 491 -7.48 20.09 -5.10
C HIS A 491 -6.30 20.87 -4.53
N LEU A 492 -5.69 20.42 -3.43
CA LEU A 492 -4.53 21.07 -2.81
C LEU A 492 -3.20 20.35 -3.07
N GLY A 493 -3.23 19.14 -3.66
CA GLY A 493 -2.02 18.39 -3.99
C GLY A 493 -1.25 17.87 -2.78
N ARG A 494 -1.86 17.83 -1.60
CA ARG A 494 -1.27 17.29 -0.37
C ARG A 494 -1.55 15.78 -0.31
N PRO A 495 -0.58 14.91 0.01
CA PRO A 495 -0.85 13.49 0.19
C PRO A 495 -1.96 13.29 1.23
N ALA A 496 -3.05 12.63 0.87
CA ALA A 496 -4.21 12.51 1.74
C ALA A 496 -4.81 11.11 1.67
N PHE A 497 -5.16 10.56 2.82
CA PHE A 497 -5.74 9.22 2.95
C PHE A 497 -6.96 9.28 3.85
N ALA A 498 -8.06 8.66 3.44
CA ALA A 498 -9.17 8.39 4.35
C ALA A 498 -9.04 6.97 4.92
N CYS A 499 -9.34 6.80 6.20
CA CYS A 499 -9.35 5.50 6.88
C CYS A 499 -10.73 5.26 7.50
N VAL A 500 -11.56 4.48 6.82
CA VAL A 500 -12.97 4.25 7.19
C VAL A 500 -13.23 2.82 7.60
N ARG A 501 -14.36 2.61 8.27
CA ARG A 501 -14.81 1.28 8.71
C ARG A 501 -15.46 0.53 7.55
N GLN A 502 -15.27 -0.77 7.53
CA GLN A 502 -16.07 -1.65 6.69
C GLN A 502 -17.50 -1.73 7.27
N PRO A 503 -18.55 -1.52 6.45
CA PRO A 503 -19.93 -1.69 6.87
C PRO A 503 -20.25 -3.18 7.02
N SER A 504 -21.17 -3.50 7.94
CA SER A 504 -21.78 -4.84 8.01
C SER A 504 -22.74 -5.02 6.83
N GLN A 505 -22.77 -6.22 6.27
CA GLN A 505 -23.67 -6.58 5.18
C GLN A 505 -25.13 -6.73 5.65
N GLY A 506 -25.34 -7.09 6.93
CA GLY A 506 -26.68 -7.31 7.50
C GLY A 506 -27.61 -6.10 7.34
N PRO A 507 -27.21 -4.90 7.78
CA PRO A 507 -27.97 -3.66 7.59
C PRO A 507 -28.30 -3.34 6.14
N THR A 508 -27.39 -3.60 5.19
CA THR A 508 -27.56 -3.32 3.75
C THR A 508 -28.86 -3.91 3.19
N PHE A 509 -29.25 -5.10 3.66
CA PHE A 509 -30.50 -5.76 3.24
C PHE A 509 -31.72 -5.41 4.10
N GLY A 510 -31.51 -4.73 5.24
CA GLY A 510 -32.57 -4.33 6.17
C GLY A 510 -33.12 -2.94 5.87
N ILE A 511 -32.30 -1.92 6.13
CA ILE A 511 -32.57 -0.51 5.81
C ILE A 511 -31.58 -0.21 4.69
N LYS A 512 -32.06 0.23 3.51
CA LYS A 512 -31.25 0.48 2.29
C LYS A 512 -29.79 0.86 2.61
N GLY A 513 -28.84 0.18 1.96
CA GLY A 513 -27.41 0.33 2.22
C GLY A 513 -26.97 1.79 2.21
N GLY A 514 -26.07 2.15 3.12
CA GLY A 514 -25.47 3.48 3.15
C GLY A 514 -24.22 3.55 2.28
N ALA A 515 -24.07 4.61 1.51
CA ALA A 515 -22.78 4.98 0.94
C ALA A 515 -21.74 5.20 2.06
N ALA A 516 -20.47 4.84 1.84
CA ALA A 516 -19.38 5.44 2.62
C ALA A 516 -19.16 6.86 2.12
N GLY A 517 -19.96 7.77 2.65
CA GLY A 517 -20.07 9.15 2.19
C GLY A 517 -21.45 9.45 1.62
N GLY A 518 -21.53 10.39 0.69
CA GLY A 518 -22.76 10.76 -0.03
C GLY A 518 -22.50 11.82 -1.09
N GLY A 519 -23.37 11.90 -2.10
CA GLY A 519 -23.21 12.82 -3.23
C GLY A 519 -21.88 12.63 -3.98
N TYR A 520 -21.17 13.71 -4.26
CA TYR A 520 -19.86 13.66 -4.93
C TYR A 520 -18.68 13.37 -3.98
N SER A 521 -18.96 13.03 -2.71
CA SER A 521 -17.96 12.69 -1.70
C SER A 521 -18.19 11.29 -1.14
N GLN A 522 -17.76 10.27 -1.89
CA GLN A 522 -18.04 8.86 -1.62
C GLN A 522 -16.83 7.97 -1.91
N VAL A 523 -16.73 6.84 -1.19
CA VAL A 523 -15.86 5.70 -1.54
C VAL A 523 -16.55 4.86 -2.61
N PHE A 524 -15.80 4.40 -3.62
CA PHE A 524 -16.36 3.56 -4.70
C PHE A 524 -15.34 2.54 -5.25
N PRO A 525 -15.79 1.42 -5.86
CA PRO A 525 -17.18 1.00 -6.12
C PRO A 525 -18.01 0.67 -4.87
N MET A 526 -19.27 1.13 -4.84
CA MET A 526 -20.13 1.07 -3.64
C MET A 526 -20.72 -0.30 -3.33
N ASP A 527 -21.06 -1.05 -4.36
CA ASP A 527 -21.58 -2.41 -4.26
C ASP A 527 -20.55 -3.35 -3.63
N GLU A 528 -19.29 -3.25 -4.08
CA GLU A 528 -18.19 -4.01 -3.49
C GLU A 528 -17.92 -3.60 -2.04
N PHE A 529 -18.03 -2.30 -1.73
CA PHE A 529 -17.85 -1.74 -0.39
C PHE A 529 -18.88 -2.26 0.63
N ASN A 530 -20.14 -2.40 0.22
CA ASN A 530 -21.27 -2.73 1.12
C ASN A 530 -21.61 -4.22 1.24
N LEU A 531 -20.97 -5.07 0.44
CA LEU A 531 -21.20 -6.52 0.44
C LEU A 531 -19.99 -7.23 1.06
N HIS A 532 -19.30 -8.06 0.29
CA HIS A 532 -18.27 -8.95 0.81
C HIS A 532 -16.90 -8.29 0.95
N LEU A 533 -16.66 -7.18 0.26
CA LEU A 533 -15.35 -6.52 0.13
C LEU A 533 -14.24 -7.54 -0.20
N THR A 534 -13.41 -7.88 0.78
CA THR A 534 -12.29 -8.83 0.69
C THR A 534 -12.47 -10.07 1.58
N GLY A 535 -13.62 -10.21 2.25
CA GLY A 535 -13.95 -11.34 3.11
C GLY A 535 -13.56 -11.19 4.59
N ASP A 536 -13.20 -10.00 5.05
CA ASP A 536 -12.70 -9.78 6.42
C ASP A 536 -13.75 -10.14 7.49
N ILE A 537 -15.00 -9.72 7.29
CA ILE A 537 -16.11 -10.06 8.20
C ILE A 537 -16.41 -11.57 8.17
N HIS A 538 -16.19 -12.24 7.04
CA HIS A 538 -16.33 -13.71 6.94
C HIS A 538 -15.26 -14.42 7.77
N ALA A 539 -14.02 -13.92 7.74
CA ALA A 539 -12.93 -14.43 8.58
C ALA A 539 -13.23 -14.22 10.08
N VAL A 540 -13.75 -13.04 10.46
CA VAL A 540 -14.21 -12.75 11.83
C VAL A 540 -15.29 -13.73 12.26
N THR A 541 -16.28 -13.97 11.39
CA THR A 541 -17.39 -14.90 11.64
C THR A 541 -16.88 -16.32 11.86
N ALA A 542 -15.98 -16.80 10.98
CA ALA A 542 -15.38 -18.12 11.08
C ALA A 542 -14.56 -18.28 12.38
N ALA A 543 -13.72 -17.30 12.71
CA ALA A 543 -12.91 -17.31 13.92
C ALA A 543 -13.78 -17.32 15.19
N ASN A 544 -14.77 -16.42 15.29
CA ASN A 544 -15.67 -16.36 16.44
C ASN A 544 -16.42 -17.68 16.64
N ASN A 545 -16.96 -18.24 15.57
CA ASN A 545 -17.75 -19.47 15.62
C ASN A 545 -16.89 -20.71 15.88
N LEU A 546 -15.63 -20.73 15.42
CA LEU A 546 -14.68 -21.77 15.79
C LEU A 546 -14.39 -21.75 17.30
N LEU A 547 -14.21 -20.58 17.92
CA LEU A 547 -14.04 -20.48 19.37
C LEU A 547 -15.28 -20.96 20.13
N ALA A 548 -16.49 -20.58 19.67
CA ALA A 548 -17.73 -21.06 20.26
C ALA A 548 -17.85 -22.61 20.17
N ALA A 549 -17.55 -23.19 19.01
CA ALA A 549 -17.56 -24.63 18.82
C ALA A 549 -16.50 -25.35 19.67
N ALA A 550 -15.29 -24.80 19.76
CA ALA A 550 -14.20 -25.34 20.56
C ALA A 550 -14.52 -25.31 22.06
N LEU A 551 -15.15 -24.25 22.54
CA LEU A 551 -15.61 -24.14 23.93
C LEU A 551 -16.66 -25.22 24.24
N ASP A 552 -17.69 -25.35 23.42
CA ASP A 552 -18.75 -26.35 23.63
C ASP A 552 -18.19 -27.77 23.59
N ALA A 553 -17.31 -28.08 22.63
CA ALA A 553 -16.63 -29.37 22.56
C ALA A 553 -15.74 -29.62 23.80
N ARG A 554 -15.05 -28.59 24.28
CA ARG A 554 -14.22 -28.70 25.48
C ARG A 554 -15.06 -28.99 26.72
N VAL A 555 -16.16 -28.28 26.93
CA VAL A 555 -17.11 -28.51 28.04
C VAL A 555 -17.68 -29.93 27.98
N PHE A 556 -18.13 -30.37 26.80
CA PHE A 556 -18.69 -31.70 26.61
C PHE A 556 -17.68 -32.81 26.93
N HIS A 557 -16.46 -32.72 26.40
CA HIS A 557 -15.45 -33.75 26.63
C HIS A 557 -14.93 -33.78 28.07
N GLU A 558 -14.85 -32.64 28.74
CA GLU A 558 -14.59 -32.62 30.18
C GLU A 558 -15.72 -33.33 30.95
N ALA A 559 -16.97 -32.99 30.69
CA ALA A 559 -18.10 -33.57 31.41
C ALA A 559 -18.24 -35.10 31.24
N THR A 560 -17.86 -35.63 30.07
CA THR A 560 -18.13 -37.03 29.69
C THR A 560 -16.91 -37.96 29.80
N THR A 561 -15.71 -37.44 30.02
CA THR A 561 -14.46 -38.23 29.99
C THR A 561 -13.75 -38.24 31.34
N PRO A 562 -13.33 -39.43 31.86
CA PRO A 562 -12.50 -39.52 33.06
C PRO A 562 -11.11 -38.88 32.89
N ASP A 563 -10.52 -38.36 33.98
CA ASP A 563 -9.30 -37.54 33.95
C ASP A 563 -8.14 -38.15 33.18
N LYS A 564 -7.80 -39.42 33.46
CA LYS A 564 -6.71 -40.13 32.78
C LYS A 564 -6.94 -40.23 31.27
N SER A 565 -8.17 -40.50 30.85
CA SER A 565 -8.54 -40.61 29.43
C SER A 565 -8.51 -39.24 28.75
N LEU A 566 -9.01 -38.20 29.43
CA LEU A 566 -8.97 -36.82 28.95
C LEU A 566 -7.52 -36.35 28.72
N TYR A 567 -6.64 -36.56 29.71
CA TYR A 567 -5.23 -36.22 29.58
C TYR A 567 -4.56 -36.95 28.40
N ASN A 568 -4.82 -38.25 28.25
CA ASN A 568 -4.30 -39.04 27.13
C ASN A 568 -4.77 -38.57 25.76
N ARG A 569 -6.00 -38.01 25.67
CA ARG A 569 -6.54 -37.44 24.43
C ARG A 569 -5.98 -36.05 24.13
N LEU A 570 -5.74 -35.24 25.17
CA LEU A 570 -5.13 -33.91 25.04
C LEU A 570 -3.65 -34.02 24.65
N VAL A 571 -2.92 -35.00 25.20
CA VAL A 571 -1.48 -35.17 24.96
C VAL A 571 -1.20 -36.61 24.47
N PRO A 572 -1.66 -36.95 23.25
CA PRO A 572 -1.50 -38.31 22.73
C PRO A 572 -0.03 -38.60 22.36
N PRO A 573 0.45 -39.83 22.55
CA PRO A 573 1.79 -40.21 22.12
C PRO A 573 1.87 -40.24 20.58
N LYS A 574 2.88 -39.57 20.01
CA LYS A 574 3.22 -39.66 18.59
C LYS A 574 4.53 -40.44 18.47
N LYS A 575 4.49 -41.60 17.79
CA LYS A 575 5.63 -42.54 17.73
C LYS A 575 6.19 -42.90 19.12
N GLY A 576 5.29 -43.09 20.09
CA GLY A 576 5.64 -43.46 21.47
C GLY A 576 6.04 -42.29 22.39
N VAL A 577 6.19 -41.07 21.88
CA VAL A 577 6.62 -39.91 22.66
C VAL A 577 5.48 -38.93 22.84
N ARG A 578 5.21 -38.50 24.08
CA ARG A 578 4.28 -37.40 24.37
C ARG A 578 5.01 -36.07 24.34
N THR A 579 4.40 -35.08 23.73
CA THR A 579 4.91 -33.70 23.72
C THR A 579 3.74 -32.75 23.91
N PHE A 580 3.93 -31.73 24.74
CA PHE A 580 2.98 -30.62 24.81
C PHE A 580 3.04 -29.81 23.52
N ALA A 581 1.88 -29.40 23.01
CA ALA A 581 1.85 -28.39 21.97
C ALA A 581 2.38 -27.05 22.54
N PRO A 582 2.99 -26.17 21.72
CA PRO A 582 3.53 -24.90 22.21
C PRO A 582 2.54 -24.06 23.04
N LEU A 583 1.26 -24.10 22.67
CA LEU A 583 0.18 -23.42 23.38
C LEU A 583 -0.05 -23.96 24.80
N MET A 584 0.08 -25.27 25.00
CA MET A 584 -0.14 -25.94 26.28
C MET A 584 0.90 -25.52 27.33
N LEU A 585 2.09 -25.10 26.89
CA LEU A 585 3.13 -24.58 27.79
C LEU A 585 2.69 -23.29 28.50
N LYS A 586 1.94 -22.41 27.80
CA LYS A 586 1.36 -21.21 28.43
C LYS A 586 0.38 -21.56 29.54
N ARG A 587 -0.40 -22.64 29.36
CA ARG A 587 -1.32 -23.12 30.37
C ARG A 587 -0.58 -23.70 31.58
N LEU A 588 0.48 -24.48 31.38
CA LEU A 588 1.32 -24.97 32.48
C LEU A 588 1.88 -23.80 33.31
N GLN A 589 2.41 -22.78 32.65
CA GLN A 589 2.89 -21.56 33.29
C GLN A 589 1.79 -20.86 34.10
N LYS A 590 0.59 -20.67 33.51
CA LYS A 590 -0.57 -20.08 34.21
C LYS A 590 -0.96 -20.86 35.46
N LEU A 591 -0.83 -22.19 35.44
CA LEU A 591 -1.19 -23.06 36.55
C LEU A 591 -0.08 -23.22 37.60
N GLY A 592 1.10 -22.64 37.38
CA GLY A 592 2.28 -22.76 38.25
C GLY A 592 2.99 -24.11 38.14
N ILE A 593 2.80 -24.84 37.03
CA ILE A 593 3.39 -26.16 36.80
C ILE A 593 4.72 -26.00 36.05
N THR A 594 5.83 -26.42 36.66
CA THR A 594 7.19 -26.21 36.13
C THR A 594 7.63 -27.31 35.16
N SER A 595 7.10 -28.52 35.31
CA SER A 595 7.44 -29.64 34.42
C SER A 595 6.88 -29.42 33.01
N THR A 596 7.77 -29.48 32.01
CA THR A 596 7.41 -29.41 30.58
C THR A 596 7.37 -30.78 29.91
N SER A 597 7.55 -31.87 30.67
CA SER A 597 7.47 -33.24 30.15
C SER A 597 6.11 -33.85 30.51
N PRO A 598 5.29 -34.24 29.52
CA PRO A 598 3.97 -34.80 29.80
C PRO A 598 3.97 -36.04 30.70
N ASP A 599 5.01 -36.85 30.62
CA ASP A 599 5.11 -38.09 31.41
C ASP A 599 5.61 -37.85 32.84
N GLN A 600 5.99 -36.61 33.18
CA GLN A 600 6.47 -36.22 34.52
C GLN A 600 5.43 -35.45 35.33
N LEU A 601 4.23 -35.17 34.79
CA LEU A 601 3.15 -34.56 35.57
C LEU A 601 2.60 -35.57 36.59
N THR A 602 2.42 -35.13 37.82
CA THR A 602 1.64 -35.87 38.82
C THR A 602 0.18 -36.02 38.37
N PRO A 603 -0.58 -37.01 38.88
CA PRO A 603 -2.01 -37.15 38.58
C PRO A 603 -2.81 -35.87 38.85
N GLU A 604 -2.50 -35.16 39.92
CA GLU A 604 -3.11 -33.89 40.31
C GLU A 604 -2.79 -32.77 39.32
N GLU A 605 -1.52 -32.61 38.93
CA GLU A 605 -1.11 -31.63 37.93
C GLU A 605 -1.71 -31.93 36.56
N ALA A 606 -1.72 -33.20 36.14
CA ALA A 606 -2.34 -33.65 34.90
C ALA A 606 -3.85 -33.38 34.88
N ARG A 607 -4.53 -33.57 36.02
CA ARG A 607 -5.94 -33.20 36.20
C ARG A 607 -6.15 -31.69 36.10
N LYS A 608 -5.39 -30.89 36.84
CA LYS A 608 -5.46 -29.41 36.83
C LYS A 608 -5.17 -28.83 35.44
N PHE A 609 -4.22 -29.43 34.73
CA PHE A 609 -3.93 -29.09 33.33
C PHE A 609 -5.10 -29.45 32.41
N SER A 610 -5.67 -30.64 32.55
CA SER A 610 -6.71 -31.15 31.63
C SER A 610 -8.08 -30.49 31.82
N ARG A 611 -8.45 -30.17 33.06
CA ARG A 611 -9.76 -29.61 33.41
C ARG A 611 -9.71 -28.09 33.39
N LEU A 612 -10.52 -27.45 32.55
CA LEU A 612 -10.77 -26.01 32.62
C LEU A 612 -11.78 -25.68 33.72
N ASP A 613 -12.65 -26.65 34.06
CA ASP A 613 -13.72 -26.51 35.04
C ASP A 613 -14.60 -25.28 34.76
N VAL A 614 -15.01 -25.11 33.50
CA VAL A 614 -15.90 -24.03 33.05
C VAL A 614 -17.18 -24.00 33.88
N ASP A 615 -17.52 -22.83 34.43
CA ASP A 615 -18.87 -22.56 34.93
C ASP A 615 -19.75 -22.12 33.76
N ILE A 616 -20.66 -23.01 33.35
CA ILE A 616 -21.56 -22.83 32.20
C ILE A 616 -22.41 -21.56 32.33
N SER A 617 -22.78 -21.17 33.56
CA SER A 617 -23.60 -19.97 33.81
C SER A 617 -22.85 -18.66 33.55
N THR A 618 -21.52 -18.71 33.46
CA THR A 618 -20.64 -17.56 33.26
C THR A 618 -20.14 -17.43 31.82
N ILE A 619 -20.55 -18.33 30.92
CA ILE A 619 -20.17 -18.25 29.50
C ILE A 619 -20.75 -16.96 28.90
N THR A 620 -19.87 -16.09 28.41
CA THR A 620 -20.25 -14.83 27.74
C THR A 620 -20.10 -14.90 26.23
N TRP A 621 -19.50 -15.96 25.70
CA TRP A 621 -19.18 -16.07 24.28
C TRP A 621 -20.36 -16.57 23.44
N ASN A 622 -20.93 -15.67 22.65
CA ASN A 622 -21.97 -15.97 21.67
C ASN A 622 -21.39 -16.39 20.31
N ARG A 623 -22.25 -17.00 19.49
CA ARG A 623 -21.97 -17.19 18.06
C ARG A 623 -22.25 -15.89 17.29
N VAL A 624 -21.84 -15.81 16.03
CA VAL A 624 -22.13 -14.64 15.19
C VAL A 624 -22.51 -14.99 13.76
N LEU A 625 -23.26 -14.07 13.14
CA LEU A 625 -23.67 -14.09 11.74
C LEU A 625 -23.79 -12.65 11.23
N ASP A 626 -23.38 -12.35 10.00
CA ASP A 626 -23.49 -10.99 9.43
C ASP A 626 -24.82 -10.76 8.69
N VAL A 627 -25.93 -11.10 9.33
CA VAL A 627 -27.30 -10.94 8.82
C VAL A 627 -28.19 -10.46 9.96
N ASN A 628 -29.18 -9.63 9.65
CA ASN A 628 -30.15 -9.14 10.63
C ASN A 628 -31.19 -10.23 10.97
N ASP A 629 -30.92 -11.07 11.96
CA ASP A 629 -31.82 -12.16 12.37
C ASP A 629 -32.19 -12.13 13.85
N ARG A 630 -33.35 -11.55 14.15
CA ARG A 630 -33.83 -11.39 15.53
C ARG A 630 -34.14 -12.70 16.25
N PHE A 631 -34.41 -13.80 15.53
CA PHE A 631 -34.80 -15.08 16.14
C PHE A 631 -33.61 -15.84 16.70
N LEU A 632 -32.38 -15.46 16.33
CA LEU A 632 -31.15 -16.06 16.86
C LEU A 632 -30.61 -15.37 18.13
N ARG A 633 -31.28 -14.31 18.63
CA ARG A 633 -30.85 -13.59 19.85
C ARG A 633 -30.71 -14.48 21.07
N LYS A 634 -31.55 -15.50 21.18
CA LYS A 634 -31.57 -16.45 22.29
C LYS A 634 -32.08 -17.80 21.79
N ILE A 635 -31.24 -18.82 21.91
CA ILE A 635 -31.45 -20.18 21.42
C ILE A 635 -30.94 -21.20 22.45
N THR A 636 -31.33 -22.46 22.27
CA THR A 636 -30.75 -23.60 23.01
C THR A 636 -29.97 -24.48 22.03
N VAL A 637 -28.74 -24.87 22.38
CA VAL A 637 -27.87 -25.75 21.58
C VAL A 637 -27.68 -27.10 22.27
N GLY A 638 -27.18 -28.11 21.53
CA GLY A 638 -26.89 -29.45 22.07
C GLY A 638 -28.10 -30.38 22.18
N GLN A 639 -29.17 -30.13 21.43
CA GLN A 639 -30.44 -30.87 21.56
C GLN A 639 -30.45 -32.26 20.88
N ASN A 640 -29.36 -32.67 20.21
CA ASN A 640 -29.30 -34.00 19.61
C ASN A 640 -29.11 -35.05 20.72
N SER A 641 -29.61 -36.26 20.48
CA SER A 641 -29.43 -37.44 21.34
C SER A 641 -27.98 -37.72 21.75
N THR A 642 -26.99 -37.36 20.93
CA THR A 642 -25.56 -37.56 21.25
C THR A 642 -25.02 -36.59 22.30
N GLU A 643 -25.66 -35.43 22.48
CA GLU A 643 -25.29 -34.39 23.44
C GLU A 643 -26.31 -34.28 24.59
N GLN A 644 -27.21 -35.25 24.73
CA GLN A 644 -28.29 -35.26 25.71
C GLN A 644 -27.79 -34.97 27.14
N GLY A 645 -28.45 -34.03 27.83
CA GLY A 645 -28.07 -33.61 29.19
C GLY A 645 -26.92 -32.60 29.24
N HIS A 646 -26.42 -32.15 28.10
CA HIS A 646 -25.41 -31.10 27.96
C HIS A 646 -25.93 -29.90 27.15
N GLU A 647 -27.24 -29.66 27.16
CA GLU A 647 -27.85 -28.50 26.53
C GLU A 647 -27.46 -27.20 27.24
N ARG A 648 -27.33 -26.10 26.48
CA ARG A 648 -27.19 -24.76 27.08
C ARG A 648 -27.89 -23.68 26.29
N GLU A 649 -28.27 -22.62 26.99
CA GLU A 649 -28.74 -21.38 26.39
C GLU A 649 -27.55 -20.55 25.85
N THR A 650 -27.74 -19.93 24.70
CA THR A 650 -26.76 -19.04 24.04
C THR A 650 -27.47 -18.10 23.07
N GLY A 651 -26.76 -17.17 22.44
CA GLY A 651 -27.30 -16.38 21.32
C GLY A 651 -26.34 -16.25 20.14
N PHE A 652 -26.83 -15.53 19.12
CA PHE A 652 -26.04 -14.94 18.05
C PHE A 652 -26.04 -13.42 18.15
N ASP A 653 -24.87 -12.84 17.92
CA ASP A 653 -24.69 -11.40 17.67
C ASP A 653 -24.37 -11.16 16.19
N ILE A 654 -24.53 -9.92 15.71
CA ILE A 654 -24.07 -9.60 14.35
C ILE A 654 -22.53 -9.66 14.30
N ALA A 655 -21.94 -10.09 13.19
CA ALA A 655 -20.49 -10.37 13.12
C ALA A 655 -19.59 -9.20 13.57
N VAL A 656 -19.98 -7.96 13.25
CA VAL A 656 -19.27 -6.74 13.66
C VAL A 656 -19.34 -6.43 15.16
N ALA A 657 -20.22 -7.11 15.91
CA ALA A 657 -20.29 -7.05 17.38
C ALA A 657 -19.32 -8.02 18.07
N SER A 658 -18.68 -8.94 17.33
CA SER A 658 -17.71 -9.90 17.87
C SER A 658 -16.49 -9.19 18.47
N GLU A 659 -15.97 -9.72 19.58
CA GLU A 659 -14.67 -9.29 20.10
C GLU A 659 -13.54 -9.54 19.09
N CYS A 660 -13.62 -10.55 18.23
CA CYS A 660 -12.66 -10.76 17.15
C CYS A 660 -12.57 -9.55 16.21
N MET A 661 -13.69 -8.83 15.97
CA MET A 661 -13.69 -7.58 15.19
C MET A 661 -12.97 -6.46 15.94
N ALA A 662 -13.20 -6.33 17.25
CA ALA A 662 -12.52 -5.34 18.08
C ALA A 662 -11.01 -5.62 18.17
N VAL A 663 -10.62 -6.90 18.26
CA VAL A 663 -9.22 -7.36 18.21
C VAL A 663 -8.60 -7.00 16.86
N LEU A 664 -9.26 -7.29 15.74
CA LEU A 664 -8.79 -6.91 14.41
C LEU A 664 -8.52 -5.40 14.32
N ALA A 665 -9.46 -4.58 14.82
CA ALA A 665 -9.33 -3.13 14.79
C ALA A 665 -8.21 -2.58 15.71
N LEU A 666 -7.92 -3.23 16.85
CA LEU A 666 -6.93 -2.76 17.83
C LEU A 666 -5.56 -3.44 17.75
N SER A 667 -5.36 -4.35 16.80
CA SER A 667 -4.07 -5.04 16.65
C SER A 667 -3.01 -4.15 16.02
N ASN A 668 -1.77 -4.27 16.48
CA ASN A 668 -0.60 -3.55 15.94
C ASN A 668 0.27 -4.39 14.99
N SER A 669 0.07 -5.71 14.95
CA SER A 669 0.78 -6.65 14.06
C SER A 669 0.06 -8.01 14.08
N LEU A 670 0.46 -8.93 13.19
CA LEU A 670 -0.05 -10.31 13.21
C LEU A 670 0.29 -11.04 14.52
N ALA A 671 1.47 -10.78 15.09
CA ALA A 671 1.88 -11.34 16.37
C ALA A 671 1.02 -10.80 17.52
N ASP A 672 0.76 -9.48 17.55
CA ASP A 672 -0.13 -8.86 18.53
C ASP A 672 -1.57 -9.39 18.41
N MET A 673 -2.10 -9.49 17.18
CA MET A 673 -3.44 -10.05 16.94
C MET A 673 -3.56 -11.47 17.48
N ARG A 674 -2.57 -12.34 17.25
CA ARG A 674 -2.57 -13.70 17.79
C ARG A 674 -2.62 -13.69 19.32
N GLU A 675 -1.81 -12.85 19.97
CA GLU A 675 -1.77 -12.78 21.44
C GLU A 675 -3.07 -12.18 22.02
N ARG A 676 -3.71 -11.26 21.31
CA ARG A 676 -5.02 -10.72 21.67
C ARG A 676 -6.13 -11.75 21.53
N LEU A 677 -6.18 -12.47 20.41
CA LEU A 677 -7.13 -13.56 20.19
C LEU A 677 -6.99 -14.63 21.27
N GLY A 678 -5.76 -14.98 21.66
CA GLY A 678 -5.49 -15.94 22.73
C GLY A 678 -5.95 -15.47 24.12
N ARG A 679 -5.91 -14.16 24.40
CA ARG A 679 -6.30 -13.54 25.68
C ARG A 679 -7.81 -13.34 25.84
N MET A 680 -8.61 -13.52 24.80
CA MET A 680 -10.08 -13.37 24.89
C MET A 680 -10.64 -14.32 25.96
N VAL A 681 -11.43 -13.78 26.87
CA VAL A 681 -12.03 -14.53 27.99
C VAL A 681 -13.42 -14.97 27.58
N VAL A 682 -13.69 -16.27 27.66
CA VAL A 682 -14.97 -16.86 27.22
C VAL A 682 -15.89 -17.25 28.37
N ALA A 683 -15.32 -17.51 29.55
CA ALA A 683 -16.03 -17.91 30.76
C ALA A 683 -15.16 -17.71 32.01
N THR A 684 -15.77 -17.89 33.18
CA THR A 684 -15.07 -18.07 34.46
C THR A 684 -15.10 -19.55 34.84
N SER A 685 -14.03 -20.03 35.46
CA SER A 685 -14.00 -21.39 36.03
C SER A 685 -14.80 -21.46 37.32
N LYS A 686 -15.13 -22.66 37.77
CA LYS A 686 -15.77 -22.90 39.08
C LYS A 686 -14.93 -22.40 40.27
N ASN A 687 -13.64 -22.12 40.07
CA ASN A 687 -12.74 -21.58 41.09
C ASN A 687 -12.58 -20.05 41.01
N GLY A 688 -13.24 -19.38 40.06
CA GLY A 688 -13.15 -17.93 39.87
C GLY A 688 -12.09 -17.46 38.86
N ASP A 689 -11.25 -18.37 38.36
CA ASP A 689 -10.23 -18.02 37.35
C ASP A 689 -10.84 -17.73 35.98
N ALA A 690 -10.29 -16.75 35.26
CA ALA A 690 -10.69 -16.48 33.88
C ALA A 690 -10.25 -17.61 32.93
N ILE A 691 -11.14 -18.04 32.02
CA ILE A 691 -10.86 -19.05 30.99
C ILE A 691 -10.71 -18.36 29.64
N THR A 692 -9.55 -18.53 29.01
CA THR A 692 -9.19 -17.84 27.77
C THR A 692 -9.30 -18.73 26.52
N ALA A 693 -9.27 -18.13 25.32
CA ALA A 693 -9.18 -18.87 24.06
C ALA A 693 -7.90 -19.73 23.96
N ASP A 694 -6.78 -19.27 24.52
CA ASP A 694 -5.55 -20.07 24.63
C ASP A 694 -5.72 -21.25 25.60
N ASP A 695 -6.50 -21.11 26.69
CA ASP A 695 -6.85 -22.23 27.59
C ASP A 695 -7.71 -23.29 26.89
N VAL A 696 -8.67 -22.86 26.05
CA VAL A 696 -9.49 -23.76 25.21
C VAL A 696 -8.63 -24.49 24.18
N GLY A 697 -7.55 -23.86 23.71
CA GLY A 697 -6.58 -24.47 22.80
C GLY A 697 -6.65 -23.94 21.37
N VAL A 698 -7.33 -22.82 21.11
CA VAL A 698 -7.73 -22.40 19.76
C VAL A 698 -7.12 -21.09 19.26
N GLY A 699 -6.47 -20.29 20.12
CA GLY A 699 -5.97 -18.96 19.74
C GLY A 699 -5.07 -18.94 18.49
N GLY A 700 -4.22 -19.96 18.30
CA GLY A 700 -3.42 -20.12 17.08
C GLY A 700 -4.26 -20.36 15.81
N ALA A 701 -5.32 -21.17 15.90
CA ALA A 701 -6.22 -21.43 14.79
C ALA A 701 -7.04 -20.19 14.41
N LEU A 702 -7.46 -19.39 15.41
CA LEU A 702 -8.11 -18.10 15.18
C LEU A 702 -7.20 -17.16 14.40
N ALA A 703 -5.92 -17.07 14.78
CA ALA A 703 -4.94 -16.23 14.08
C ALA A 703 -4.72 -16.67 12.62
N VAL A 704 -4.74 -17.98 12.33
CA VAL A 704 -4.63 -18.50 10.95
C VAL A 704 -5.86 -18.10 10.12
N LEU A 705 -7.07 -18.21 10.66
CA LEU A 705 -8.29 -17.77 9.97
C LEU A 705 -8.30 -16.28 9.68
N MET A 706 -7.68 -15.48 10.55
CA MET A 706 -7.63 -14.03 10.46
C MET A 706 -6.40 -13.50 9.71
N LYS A 707 -5.49 -14.37 9.23
CA LYS A 707 -4.14 -13.97 8.75
C LYS A 707 -4.16 -12.97 7.60
N ASP A 708 -5.15 -13.07 6.71
CA ASP A 708 -5.29 -12.17 5.56
C ASP A 708 -6.23 -11.01 5.89
N ALA A 709 -7.20 -11.24 6.78
CA ALA A 709 -8.14 -10.22 7.26
C ALA A 709 -7.44 -9.10 8.07
N ILE A 710 -6.20 -9.29 8.52
CA ILE A 710 -5.41 -8.25 9.21
C ILE A 710 -4.85 -7.18 8.26
N LYS A 711 -4.81 -7.46 6.94
CA LYS A 711 -4.25 -6.55 5.94
C LYS A 711 -5.30 -5.52 5.52
N PRO A 712 -5.02 -4.20 5.64
CA PRO A 712 -5.95 -3.14 5.23
C PRO A 712 -6.35 -3.22 3.75
N ASN A 713 -7.61 -2.88 3.44
CA ASN A 713 -8.10 -2.87 2.07
C ASN A 713 -7.98 -1.47 1.45
N LEU A 714 -7.27 -1.35 0.33
CA LEU A 714 -7.13 -0.14 -0.46
C LEU A 714 -8.26 -0.03 -1.47
N MET A 715 -8.95 1.12 -1.46
CA MET A 715 -9.97 1.58 -2.41
C MET A 715 -9.73 3.07 -2.71
N GLN A 716 -10.71 3.75 -3.31
CA GLN A 716 -10.59 5.16 -3.68
C GLN A 716 -11.90 5.94 -3.56
N THR A 717 -11.77 7.26 -3.48
CA THR A 717 -12.86 8.25 -3.61
C THR A 717 -13.21 8.48 -5.08
N LEU A 718 -14.35 9.12 -5.40
CA LEU A 718 -14.72 9.49 -6.78
C LEU A 718 -13.65 10.33 -7.55
N GLU A 719 -12.80 11.10 -6.87
CA GLU A 719 -11.66 11.83 -7.46
C GLU A 719 -10.32 11.06 -7.44
N GLY A 720 -10.34 9.77 -7.13
CA GLY A 720 -9.15 8.91 -7.13
C GLY A 720 -8.18 9.13 -5.96
N THR A 721 -8.64 9.74 -4.85
CA THR A 721 -7.90 9.82 -3.58
C THR A 721 -7.95 8.48 -2.85
N PRO A 722 -6.86 7.98 -2.24
CA PRO A 722 -6.81 6.66 -1.62
C PRO A 722 -7.66 6.57 -0.34
N VAL A 723 -8.33 5.43 -0.16
CA VAL A 723 -9.13 5.12 1.02
C VAL A 723 -8.74 3.75 1.53
N PHE A 724 -8.37 3.66 2.81
CA PHE A 724 -8.29 2.39 3.50
C PHE A 724 -9.62 2.05 4.17
N VAL A 725 -10.16 0.89 3.85
CA VAL A 725 -11.39 0.33 4.44
C VAL A 725 -11.00 -0.88 5.25
N HIS A 726 -11.07 -0.79 6.59
CA HIS A 726 -10.58 -1.90 7.40
C HIS A 726 -11.16 -1.95 8.81
N ALA A 727 -11.63 -3.15 9.18
CA ALA A 727 -12.41 -3.42 10.37
C ALA A 727 -13.69 -2.57 10.49
N GLY A 728 -14.62 -2.98 11.33
CA GLY A 728 -15.88 -2.26 11.52
C GLY A 728 -16.54 -2.55 12.85
N PRO A 729 -15.86 -2.42 14.00
CA PRO A 729 -16.46 -2.70 15.28
C PRO A 729 -17.61 -1.72 15.57
N PHE A 730 -18.59 -2.20 16.33
CA PHE A 730 -19.64 -1.36 16.90
C PHE A 730 -19.07 -0.18 17.70
N ALA A 731 -19.78 0.95 17.70
CA ALA A 731 -19.38 2.16 18.43
C ALA A 731 -20.03 2.28 19.82
N ASN A 732 -20.89 1.34 20.21
CA ASN A 732 -21.46 1.24 21.57
C ASN A 732 -20.67 0.24 22.43
N ILE A 733 -20.77 -1.06 22.14
CA ILE A 733 -20.12 -2.15 22.88
C ILE A 733 -18.63 -2.31 22.57
N ALA A 734 -18.16 -1.61 21.54
CA ALA A 734 -16.75 -1.51 21.19
C ALA A 734 -16.41 -0.05 20.85
N HIS A 735 -15.16 0.17 20.44
CA HIS A 735 -14.60 1.51 20.29
C HIS A 735 -15.04 2.24 19.01
N GLY A 736 -15.64 1.57 18.02
CA GLY A 736 -16.27 2.25 16.89
C GLY A 736 -15.36 2.95 15.90
N ASN A 737 -14.10 2.51 15.76
CA ASN A 737 -13.13 3.10 14.83
C ASN A 737 -12.62 2.04 13.83
N SER A 738 -12.07 2.49 12.70
CA SER A 738 -11.31 1.64 11.77
C SER A 738 -10.01 1.13 12.40
N SER A 739 -9.33 0.18 11.76
CA SER A 739 -8.16 -0.46 12.37
C SER A 739 -6.96 0.46 12.60
N ILE A 740 -6.18 0.20 13.65
CA ILE A 740 -4.88 0.85 13.92
C ILE A 740 -3.89 0.62 12.76
N LEU A 741 -3.86 -0.59 12.18
CA LEU A 741 -2.93 -0.92 11.10
C LEU A 741 -3.19 -0.09 9.84
N ALA A 742 -4.45 0.12 9.46
CA ALA A 742 -4.81 0.99 8.34
C ALA A 742 -4.30 2.43 8.56
N ASP A 743 -4.53 2.97 9.76
CA ASP A 743 -4.06 4.32 10.09
C ASP A 743 -2.53 4.41 10.09
N ARG A 744 -1.82 3.42 10.65
CA ARG A 744 -0.34 3.39 10.67
C ARG A 744 0.24 3.32 9.26
N VAL A 745 -0.34 2.50 8.40
CA VAL A 745 0.08 2.40 6.99
C VAL A 745 -0.14 3.73 6.29
N ALA A 746 -1.35 4.30 6.41
CA ALA A 746 -1.67 5.61 5.86
C ALA A 746 -0.74 6.72 6.37
N LEU A 747 -0.42 6.73 7.66
CA LEU A 747 0.45 7.74 8.28
C LEU A 747 1.89 7.67 7.77
N LYS A 748 2.40 6.46 7.51
CA LYS A 748 3.71 6.29 6.87
C LYS A 748 3.71 6.71 5.40
N LEU A 749 2.65 6.37 4.67
CA LEU A 749 2.49 6.76 3.26
C LEU A 749 2.26 8.27 3.09
N ALA A 750 1.57 8.92 4.02
CA ALA A 750 1.34 10.37 4.06
C ALA A 750 2.53 11.15 4.63
N GLY A 751 3.38 10.49 5.42
CA GLY A 751 4.43 11.11 6.20
C GLY A 751 5.60 11.66 5.39
N THR A 752 6.64 12.14 6.05
CA THR A 752 7.79 12.80 5.39
C THR A 752 9.11 12.10 5.69
N GLU A 753 10.10 12.34 4.84
CA GLU A 753 11.50 11.97 5.07
C GLU A 753 12.36 13.20 5.31
N GLU A 754 13.53 13.00 5.92
CA GLU A 754 14.52 14.06 6.12
C GLU A 754 14.88 14.72 4.77
N GLY A 755 14.82 16.05 4.73
CA GLY A 755 15.03 16.83 3.51
C GLY A 755 13.80 17.00 2.60
N GLU A 756 12.62 16.54 3.02
CA GLU A 756 11.33 16.94 2.40
C GLU A 756 10.80 18.24 3.07
N GLY A 757 10.32 19.18 2.25
CA GLY A 757 9.72 20.43 2.73
C GLY A 757 8.29 20.25 3.26
N PRO A 758 7.73 21.27 3.95
CA PRO A 758 6.40 21.21 4.56
C PRO A 758 5.28 20.92 3.55
N ASP A 759 5.45 21.29 2.28
CA ASP A 759 4.49 21.01 1.20
C ASP A 759 4.27 19.50 0.92
N HIS A 760 5.19 18.64 1.39
CA HIS A 760 5.10 17.19 1.25
C HIS A 760 4.46 16.51 2.48
N GLU A 761 4.13 17.27 3.53
CA GLU A 761 3.45 16.71 4.70
C GLU A 761 2.00 16.39 4.34
N GLY A 762 1.67 15.10 4.45
CA GLY A 762 0.34 14.59 4.17
C GLY A 762 -0.53 14.42 5.40
N TYR A 763 -1.80 14.06 5.16
CA TYR A 763 -2.87 13.99 6.14
C TYR A 763 -3.59 12.64 6.09
N VAL A 764 -3.92 12.11 7.25
CA VAL A 764 -4.71 10.88 7.41
C VAL A 764 -5.99 11.24 8.14
N LEU A 765 -7.11 11.09 7.46
CA LEU A 765 -8.45 11.36 7.97
C LEU A 765 -9.10 10.04 8.37
N THR A 766 -9.19 9.81 9.67
CA THR A 766 -9.90 8.65 10.25
C THR A 766 -11.21 9.14 10.88
N GLU A 767 -12.11 8.24 11.25
CA GLU A 767 -13.39 8.61 11.86
C GLU A 767 -13.75 7.78 13.10
N GLY A 768 -14.43 8.45 14.04
CA GLY A 768 -15.08 7.82 15.19
C GLY A 768 -16.58 7.68 14.96
N GLY A 769 -17.12 6.48 15.18
CA GLY A 769 -18.56 6.23 15.06
C GLY A 769 -19.40 7.01 16.08
N PHE A 770 -20.62 7.41 15.68
CA PHE A 770 -21.52 8.28 16.47
C PHE A 770 -20.97 9.71 16.69
N GLY A 771 -21.27 10.34 17.82
CA GLY A 771 -20.81 11.68 18.18
C GLY A 771 -19.45 11.67 18.88
N ALA A 772 -18.91 12.86 19.16
CA ALA A 772 -17.61 13.01 19.82
C ALA A 772 -17.62 12.49 21.28
N ASP A 773 -18.79 12.45 21.91
CA ASP A 773 -19.04 11.84 23.22
C ASP A 773 -18.82 10.32 23.27
N MET A 774 -18.84 9.64 22.12
CA MET A 774 -18.62 8.20 22.03
C MET A 774 -17.47 7.84 21.12
N GLY A 775 -17.54 8.18 19.84
CA GLY A 775 -16.55 7.76 18.84
C GLY A 775 -15.18 8.36 19.11
N MET A 776 -15.14 9.69 19.28
CA MET A 776 -13.89 10.41 19.58
C MET A 776 -13.40 10.12 20.99
N GLU A 777 -14.28 10.07 21.99
CA GLU A 777 -13.91 9.68 23.37
C GLU A 777 -13.17 8.32 23.38
N LYS A 778 -13.73 7.30 22.72
CA LYS A 778 -13.12 5.97 22.64
C LYS A 778 -11.90 5.94 21.72
N PHE A 779 -11.88 6.76 20.67
CA PHE A 779 -10.67 6.96 19.87
C PHE A 779 -9.52 7.45 20.75
N CYS A 780 -9.73 8.49 21.56
CA CYS A 780 -8.71 9.05 22.44
C CYS A 780 -8.36 8.10 23.60
N ASN A 781 -9.34 7.59 24.35
CA ASN A 781 -9.09 6.81 25.56
C ASN A 781 -8.78 5.33 25.32
N ILE A 782 -9.04 4.78 24.13
CA ILE A 782 -8.77 3.37 23.81
C ILE A 782 -7.79 3.28 22.64
N LYS A 783 -8.16 3.76 21.46
CA LYS A 783 -7.35 3.56 20.24
C LYS A 783 -5.99 4.25 20.35
N CYS A 784 -5.92 5.50 20.80
CA CYS A 784 -4.65 6.24 20.98
C CYS A 784 -3.77 5.62 22.07
N ARG A 785 -4.36 5.10 23.17
CA ARG A 785 -3.59 4.36 24.19
C ARG A 785 -2.93 3.11 23.62
N VAL A 786 -3.67 2.36 22.79
CA VAL A 786 -3.20 1.09 22.23
C VAL A 786 -2.21 1.30 21.08
N SER A 787 -2.42 2.32 20.25
CA SER A 787 -1.57 2.59 19.09
C SER A 787 -0.33 3.43 19.42
N GLY A 788 -0.39 4.23 20.48
CA GLY A 788 0.57 5.29 20.77
C GLY A 788 0.47 6.49 19.80
N LEU A 789 -0.53 6.52 18.92
CA LEU A 789 -0.76 7.63 17.99
C LEU A 789 -1.49 8.77 18.71
N ILE A 790 -1.13 10.00 18.37
CA ILE A 790 -1.74 11.22 18.92
C ILE A 790 -2.38 11.98 17.75
N PRO A 791 -3.66 12.38 17.85
CA PRO A 791 -4.29 13.20 16.81
C PRO A 791 -3.79 14.64 16.85
N ASP A 792 -3.38 15.18 15.70
CA ASP A 792 -3.02 16.59 15.54
C ASP A 792 -4.26 17.50 15.64
N ALA A 793 -5.40 17.04 15.15
CA ALA A 793 -6.66 17.76 15.19
C ALA A 793 -7.87 16.81 15.16
N THR A 794 -9.04 17.35 15.50
CA THR A 794 -10.34 16.73 15.26
C THR A 794 -11.23 17.64 14.43
N VAL A 795 -12.02 17.04 13.54
CA VAL A 795 -13.09 17.73 12.82
C VAL A 795 -14.44 17.33 13.43
N ILE A 796 -15.23 18.29 13.94
CA ILE A 796 -16.57 18.04 14.46
C ILE A 796 -17.60 18.49 13.41
N VAL A 797 -18.33 17.52 12.87
CA VAL A 797 -19.36 17.73 11.85
C VAL A 797 -20.71 18.07 12.47
N ALA A 798 -21.36 19.12 11.96
CA ALA A 798 -22.69 19.54 12.35
C ALA A 798 -23.52 19.99 11.14
N THR A 799 -24.85 19.98 11.29
CA THR A 799 -25.79 20.50 10.29
C THR A 799 -26.82 21.38 10.99
N THR A 800 -27.33 22.40 10.31
CA THR A 800 -28.39 23.29 10.84
C THR A 800 -29.61 22.49 11.31
N ARG A 801 -30.04 21.48 10.54
CA ARG A 801 -31.24 20.69 10.81
C ARG A 801 -31.07 19.78 12.03
N ALA A 802 -29.91 19.13 12.20
CA ALA A 802 -29.62 18.34 13.39
C ALA A 802 -29.51 19.22 14.64
N LEU A 803 -28.90 20.41 14.53
CA LEU A 803 -28.84 21.37 15.63
C LEU A 803 -30.24 21.88 15.99
N LYS A 804 -31.10 22.23 15.03
CA LYS A 804 -32.50 22.60 15.31
C LYS A 804 -33.25 21.50 16.06
N MET A 805 -33.02 20.22 15.75
CA MET A 805 -33.60 19.12 16.52
C MET A 805 -33.10 19.10 17.98
N HIS A 806 -31.82 19.37 18.20
CA HIS A 806 -31.27 19.51 19.56
C HIS A 806 -31.76 20.75 20.30
N GLY A 807 -32.21 21.78 19.57
CA GLY A 807 -32.83 22.99 20.13
C GLY A 807 -34.32 22.84 20.47
N GLY A 808 -34.92 21.67 20.24
CA GLY A 808 -36.32 21.40 20.58
C GLY A 808 -37.27 21.35 19.38
N ALA A 809 -36.77 21.32 18.14
CA ALA A 809 -37.64 21.10 16.98
C ALA A 809 -38.33 19.71 17.03
N PRO A 810 -39.52 19.55 16.41
CA PRO A 810 -40.31 18.31 16.51
C PRO A 810 -39.58 17.06 16.00
N ASP A 811 -39.81 15.91 16.64
CA ASP A 811 -39.20 14.63 16.25
C ASP A 811 -39.46 14.25 14.79
N VAL A 812 -38.42 13.71 14.13
CA VAL A 812 -38.49 13.26 12.74
C VAL A 812 -38.80 11.76 12.69
N THR A 813 -39.90 11.41 12.01
CA THR A 813 -40.25 10.01 11.71
C THR A 813 -39.93 9.71 10.25
N PRO A 814 -39.13 8.66 9.95
CA PRO A 814 -38.86 8.25 8.57
C PRO A 814 -40.15 8.05 7.76
N GLY A 815 -40.19 8.60 6.54
CA GLY A 815 -41.34 8.52 5.64
C GLY A 815 -42.43 9.58 5.87
N LYS A 816 -42.33 10.42 6.91
CA LYS A 816 -43.20 11.60 7.08
C LYS A 816 -42.52 12.85 6.53
N PRO A 817 -43.28 13.83 5.99
CA PRO A 817 -42.74 15.14 5.64
C PRO A 817 -42.04 15.79 6.83
N LEU A 818 -40.93 16.50 6.56
CA LEU A 818 -40.23 17.27 7.57
C LEU A 818 -41.08 18.48 8.01
N HIS A 819 -41.04 18.79 9.30
CA HIS A 819 -41.65 20.00 9.84
C HIS A 819 -40.98 21.26 9.26
N ASP A 820 -41.76 22.34 9.10
CA ASP A 820 -41.31 23.61 8.53
C ASP A 820 -40.07 24.20 9.23
N THR A 821 -39.92 23.98 10.54
CA THR A 821 -38.73 24.38 11.32
C THR A 821 -37.42 23.86 10.73
N TYR A 822 -37.44 22.71 10.04
CA TYR A 822 -36.25 22.15 9.40
C TYR A 822 -35.98 22.72 8.00
N LEU A 823 -37.00 23.29 7.35
CA LEU A 823 -36.96 23.74 5.96
C LEU A 823 -36.88 25.27 5.83
N LYS A 824 -37.30 25.99 6.86
CA LYS A 824 -37.26 27.45 6.96
C LYS A 824 -36.24 27.88 8.01
N GLU A 825 -35.86 29.15 7.92
CA GLU A 825 -34.97 29.78 8.89
C GLU A 825 -35.59 29.76 10.30
N ASP A 826 -34.83 29.28 11.28
CA ASP A 826 -35.18 29.37 12.70
C ASP A 826 -33.92 29.53 13.56
N LEU A 827 -33.49 30.79 13.72
CA LEU A 827 -32.28 31.14 14.45
C LEU A 827 -32.39 30.88 15.96
N VAL A 828 -33.60 30.94 16.53
CA VAL A 828 -33.79 30.78 17.98
C VAL A 828 -33.58 29.32 18.37
N THR A 829 -34.29 28.41 17.68
CA THR A 829 -34.15 26.98 17.89
C THR A 829 -32.75 26.50 17.52
N LEU A 830 -32.18 27.02 16.42
CA LEU A 830 -30.81 26.68 16.02
C LEU A 830 -29.78 27.09 17.08
N LYS A 831 -29.90 28.30 17.65
CA LYS A 831 -28.99 28.78 18.70
C LYS A 831 -29.05 27.90 19.95
N GLU A 832 -30.24 27.48 20.38
CA GLU A 832 -30.38 26.56 21.51
C GLU A 832 -29.70 25.21 21.21
N GLY A 833 -29.88 24.70 19.99
CA GLY A 833 -29.24 23.50 19.49
C GLY A 833 -27.71 23.55 19.46
N CYS A 834 -27.13 24.73 19.20
CA CYS A 834 -25.68 24.94 19.17
C CYS A 834 -25.00 24.64 20.51
N LYS A 835 -25.74 24.61 21.63
CA LYS A 835 -25.19 24.15 22.92
C LYS A 835 -24.69 22.70 22.86
N ASN A 836 -25.36 21.82 22.10
CA ASN A 836 -24.90 20.45 21.89
C ASN A 836 -23.52 20.43 21.21
N LEU A 837 -23.37 21.20 20.12
CA LEU A 837 -22.08 21.39 19.44
C LEU A 837 -21.03 21.96 20.39
N GLY A 838 -21.36 22.99 21.15
CA GLY A 838 -20.47 23.60 22.14
C GLY A 838 -19.95 22.60 23.16
N LYS A 839 -20.80 21.69 23.66
CA LYS A 839 -20.38 20.63 24.59
C LYS A 839 -19.42 19.62 23.93
N HIS A 840 -19.63 19.26 22.67
CA HIS A 840 -18.69 18.39 21.93
C HIS A 840 -17.33 19.06 21.71
N ILE A 841 -17.31 20.36 21.40
CA ILE A 841 -16.07 21.15 21.28
C ILE A 841 -15.31 21.15 22.62
N GLN A 842 -16.01 21.44 23.73
CA GLN A 842 -15.42 21.40 25.07
C GLN A 842 -14.85 20.02 25.42
N ASN A 843 -15.57 18.95 25.07
CA ASN A 843 -15.12 17.58 25.30
C ASN A 843 -13.84 17.27 24.50
N ALA A 844 -13.75 17.70 23.25
CA ALA A 844 -12.53 17.56 22.44
C ALA A 844 -11.35 18.35 23.02
N LYS A 845 -11.60 19.61 23.44
CA LYS A 845 -10.60 20.44 24.11
C LYS A 845 -10.15 19.87 25.45
N ALA A 846 -10.98 19.10 26.16
CA ALA A 846 -10.59 18.43 27.41
C ALA A 846 -9.48 17.36 27.18
N PHE A 847 -9.42 16.76 25.99
CA PHE A 847 -8.32 15.90 25.56
C PHE A 847 -7.09 16.69 25.06
N GLY A 848 -7.17 18.02 24.99
CA GLY A 848 -6.11 18.89 24.44
C GLY A 848 -5.95 18.80 22.92
N VAL A 849 -6.96 18.29 22.21
CA VAL A 849 -6.97 18.19 20.75
C VAL A 849 -7.49 19.49 20.14
N LYS A 850 -6.89 19.93 19.03
CA LYS A 850 -7.37 21.07 18.25
C LYS A 850 -8.67 20.73 17.52
N VAL A 851 -9.59 21.67 17.38
CA VAL A 851 -10.97 21.45 16.94
C VAL A 851 -11.29 22.35 15.75
N VAL A 852 -11.58 21.73 14.61
CA VAL A 852 -12.17 22.38 13.44
C VAL A 852 -13.63 21.95 13.32
N VAL A 853 -14.56 22.89 13.20
CA VAL A 853 -15.97 22.58 12.98
C VAL A 853 -16.29 22.63 11.50
N ALA A 854 -16.90 21.55 10.99
CA ALA A 854 -17.43 21.47 9.64
C ALA A 854 -18.96 21.58 9.66
N VAL A 855 -19.50 22.64 9.07
CA VAL A 855 -20.94 22.85 8.92
C VAL A 855 -21.35 22.36 7.54
N ASN A 856 -21.95 21.17 7.48
CA ASN A 856 -22.39 20.57 6.23
C ASN A 856 -23.64 21.28 5.71
N GLN A 857 -23.51 21.94 4.57
CA GLN A 857 -24.55 22.76 3.98
C GLN A 857 -25.64 21.90 3.31
N PHE A 858 -26.90 22.21 3.61
CA PHE A 858 -28.06 21.76 2.84
C PHE A 858 -28.65 22.88 1.98
N ALA A 859 -29.42 22.49 0.96
CA ALA A 859 -30.04 23.43 0.03
C ALA A 859 -31.01 24.42 0.69
N THR A 860 -31.58 24.05 1.84
CA THR A 860 -32.53 24.88 2.60
C THR A 860 -31.85 25.80 3.61
N ASP A 861 -30.54 25.68 3.81
CA ASP A 861 -29.83 26.45 4.84
C ASP A 861 -29.65 27.90 4.39
N THR A 862 -30.03 28.83 5.26
CA THR A 862 -29.83 30.25 5.02
C THR A 862 -28.41 30.71 5.38
N PRO A 863 -27.88 31.77 4.76
CA PRO A 863 -26.61 32.36 5.17
C PRO A 863 -26.58 32.75 6.66
N ALA A 864 -27.70 33.22 7.21
CA ALA A 864 -27.81 33.61 8.61
C ALA A 864 -27.67 32.42 9.57
N GLU A 865 -28.32 31.29 9.26
CA GLU A 865 -28.17 30.05 10.05
C GLU A 865 -26.73 29.53 10.02
N LEU A 866 -26.09 29.53 8.85
CA LEU A 866 -24.72 29.06 8.69
C LEU A 866 -23.72 29.93 9.48
N GLU A 867 -23.86 31.26 9.42
CA GLU A 867 -23.02 32.17 10.19
C GLU A 867 -23.28 32.06 11.70
N LEU A 868 -24.52 31.84 12.13
CA LEU A 868 -24.84 31.60 13.54
C LEU A 868 -24.08 30.37 14.07
N VAL A 869 -24.11 29.24 13.36
CA VAL A 869 -23.40 28.02 13.79
C VAL A 869 -21.89 28.25 13.88
N LYS A 870 -21.29 28.97 12.92
CA LYS A 870 -19.86 29.32 12.97
C LYS A 870 -19.53 30.17 14.20
N ASN A 871 -20.32 31.20 14.47
CA ASN A 871 -20.09 32.10 15.59
C ASN A 871 -20.22 31.37 16.94
N GLU A 872 -21.25 30.54 17.11
CA GLU A 872 -21.44 29.75 18.34
C GLU A 872 -20.35 28.68 18.52
N ALA A 873 -19.84 28.09 17.42
CA ALA A 873 -18.72 27.17 17.45
C ALA A 873 -17.41 27.83 17.93
N LEU A 874 -17.06 28.99 17.36
CA LEU A 874 -15.88 29.76 17.75
C LEU A 874 -16.01 30.27 19.20
N ALA A 875 -17.18 30.76 19.60
CA ALA A 875 -17.45 31.18 20.98
C ALA A 875 -17.33 30.02 21.99
N SER A 876 -17.59 28.78 21.54
CA SER A 876 -17.42 27.56 22.34
C SER A 876 -15.96 27.06 22.39
N GLY A 877 -15.03 27.72 21.69
CA GLY A 877 -13.60 27.43 21.72
C GLY A 877 -13.09 26.58 20.55
N ALA A 878 -13.83 26.46 19.44
CA ALA A 878 -13.27 25.86 18.22
C ALA A 878 -12.11 26.71 17.67
N ASP A 879 -11.08 26.08 17.11
CA ASP A 879 -9.96 26.77 16.47
C ASP A 879 -10.35 27.32 15.10
N ALA A 880 -11.26 26.64 14.40
CA ALA A 880 -11.86 27.10 13.16
C ALA A 880 -13.30 26.56 13.00
N ALA A 881 -14.13 27.27 12.23
CA ALA A 881 -15.47 26.81 11.86
C ALA A 881 -15.78 27.18 10.41
N VAL A 882 -16.05 26.17 9.57
CA VAL A 882 -16.13 26.32 8.11
C VAL A 882 -17.37 25.63 7.55
N VAL A 883 -18.08 26.32 6.67
CA VAL A 883 -19.19 25.73 5.89
C VAL A 883 -18.62 24.89 4.76
N SER A 884 -19.19 23.71 4.54
CA SER A 884 -18.73 22.80 3.50
C SER A 884 -19.87 22.25 2.67
N ASN A 885 -19.67 22.22 1.34
CA ASN A 885 -20.65 21.78 0.35
C ASN A 885 -20.08 20.67 -0.54
N HIS A 886 -19.30 19.77 0.06
CA HIS A 886 -18.63 18.68 -0.65
C HIS A 886 -19.59 17.56 -1.07
N TRP A 887 -20.77 17.45 -0.44
CA TRP A 887 -21.84 16.57 -0.94
C TRP A 887 -22.25 16.95 -2.37
N ALA A 888 -22.43 18.24 -2.66
CA ALA A 888 -22.82 18.68 -4.01
C ALA A 888 -21.63 18.97 -4.95
N LYS A 889 -20.44 19.28 -4.41
CA LYS A 889 -19.30 19.78 -5.20
C LYS A 889 -18.02 18.95 -5.10
N GLY A 890 -18.07 17.76 -4.50
CA GLY A 890 -16.88 16.92 -4.29
C GLY A 890 -15.79 17.63 -3.48
N GLY A 891 -14.51 17.34 -3.76
CA GLY A 891 -13.38 17.96 -3.05
C GLY A 891 -13.36 19.49 -3.14
N ALA A 892 -13.82 20.07 -4.26
CA ALA A 892 -13.90 21.52 -4.41
C ALA A 892 -14.81 22.18 -3.34
N GLY A 893 -15.86 21.48 -2.91
CA GLY A 893 -16.77 21.93 -1.85
C GLY A 893 -16.20 21.85 -0.42
N ALA A 894 -15.07 21.16 -0.22
CA ALA A 894 -14.38 21.05 1.06
C ALA A 894 -13.02 21.77 1.07
N ARG A 895 -12.66 22.51 0.02
CA ARG A 895 -11.36 23.21 -0.07
C ARG A 895 -11.10 24.15 1.10
N ALA A 896 -12.05 25.01 1.45
CA ALA A 896 -11.89 25.94 2.58
C ALA A 896 -11.74 25.21 3.93
N LEU A 897 -12.42 24.06 4.09
CA LEU A 897 -12.28 23.22 5.28
C LEU A 897 -10.89 22.58 5.34
N ALA A 898 -10.34 22.16 4.19
CA ALA A 898 -8.98 21.63 4.08
C ALA A 898 -7.92 22.68 4.40
N GLU A 899 -8.07 23.90 3.89
CA GLU A 899 -7.16 25.02 4.17
C GLU A 899 -7.17 25.36 5.68
N ALA A 900 -8.35 25.44 6.31
CA ALA A 900 -8.45 25.65 7.75
C ALA A 900 -7.86 24.50 8.59
N LEU A 901 -8.00 23.26 8.13
CA LEU A 901 -7.39 22.11 8.79
C LEU A 901 -5.85 22.18 8.71
N ILE A 902 -5.29 22.52 7.55
CA ILE A 902 -3.84 22.70 7.36
C ILE A 902 -3.33 23.75 8.34
N GLU A 903 -3.94 24.95 8.35
CA GLU A 903 -3.56 26.04 9.26
C GLU A 903 -3.65 25.62 10.74
N THR A 904 -4.70 24.89 11.11
CA THR A 904 -4.88 24.39 12.47
C THR A 904 -3.79 23.39 12.85
N CYS A 905 -3.43 22.46 11.97
CA CYS A 905 -2.37 21.48 12.20
C CYS A 905 -0.95 22.10 12.22
N GLU A 906 -0.74 23.19 11.48
CA GLU A 906 0.55 23.90 11.38
C GLU A 906 0.77 24.91 12.52
N SER A 907 -0.28 25.36 13.21
CA SER A 907 -0.18 26.34 14.30
C SER A 907 0.49 25.82 15.59
N GLY A 908 0.95 24.57 15.63
CA GLY A 908 1.65 23.97 16.78
C GLY A 908 1.25 22.51 17.08
N GLU A 909 1.90 21.90 18.05
CA GLU A 909 1.57 20.53 18.50
C GLU A 909 0.38 20.53 19.48
N PRO A 910 -0.45 19.46 19.53
CA PRO A 910 -1.54 19.33 20.50
C PRO A 910 -1.03 19.03 21.93
N ASP A 911 -1.72 19.54 22.96
CA ASP A 911 -1.48 19.19 24.39
C ASP A 911 -2.27 17.92 24.77
N PHE A 912 -2.07 16.84 24.02
CA PHE A 912 -2.91 15.65 24.14
C PHE A 912 -2.81 14.99 25.51
N LYS A 913 -3.95 14.72 26.14
CA LYS A 913 -4.06 14.04 27.43
C LYS A 913 -5.27 13.15 27.52
N PHE A 914 -5.15 12.07 28.28
CA PHE A 914 -6.29 11.20 28.59
C PHE A 914 -7.15 11.79 29.72
N THR A 915 -8.45 11.49 29.71
CA THR A 915 -9.38 12.08 30.69
C THR A 915 -9.43 11.35 32.05
N TYR A 916 -8.79 10.19 32.15
CA TYR A 916 -8.66 9.39 33.36
C TYR A 916 -7.37 8.55 33.37
N ASP A 917 -6.90 8.14 34.54
CA ASP A 917 -5.79 7.19 34.70
C ASP A 917 -6.30 5.73 34.68
N LEU A 918 -5.50 4.81 34.16
CA LEU A 918 -5.84 3.38 34.13
C LEU A 918 -5.78 2.72 35.51
N ASP A 919 -4.98 3.25 36.42
CA ASP A 919 -4.80 2.74 37.79
C ASP A 919 -5.98 3.10 38.72
N LEU A 920 -6.90 3.95 38.27
CA LEU A 920 -8.15 4.19 38.98
C LEU A 920 -9.02 2.92 39.03
N PRO A 921 -9.75 2.69 40.14
CA PRO A 921 -10.76 1.64 40.22
C PRO A 921 -11.76 1.70 39.05
N ILE A 922 -12.31 0.55 38.64
CA ILE A 922 -13.18 0.49 37.46
C ILE A 922 -14.35 1.48 37.57
N ALA A 923 -15.00 1.54 38.73
CA ALA A 923 -16.12 2.45 38.99
C ALA A 923 -15.74 3.94 38.85
N GLU A 924 -14.55 4.33 39.29
CA GLU A 924 -14.07 5.72 39.19
C GLU A 924 -13.72 6.10 37.75
N LYS A 925 -13.25 5.16 36.93
CA LYS A 925 -13.06 5.40 35.48
C LYS A 925 -14.40 5.62 34.76
N ILE A 926 -15.41 4.78 35.07
CA ILE A 926 -16.77 4.95 34.52
C ILE A 926 -17.33 6.32 34.93
N LYS A 927 -17.19 6.69 36.21
CA LYS A 927 -17.63 7.97 36.75
C LYS A 927 -16.90 9.16 36.12
N ALA A 928 -15.60 9.04 35.84
CA ALA A 928 -14.83 10.08 35.18
C ALA A 928 -15.37 10.38 33.77
N ILE A 929 -15.72 9.36 32.99
CA ILE A 929 -16.35 9.56 31.67
C ILE A 929 -17.75 10.18 31.83
N ALA A 930 -18.57 9.63 32.72
CA ALA A 930 -19.94 10.11 32.94
C ALA A 930 -19.99 11.60 33.33
N THR A 931 -19.11 12.03 34.24
CA THR A 931 -19.08 13.41 34.72
C THR A 931 -18.40 14.36 33.74
N LYS A 932 -17.20 14.03 33.26
CA LYS A 932 -16.39 14.94 32.44
C LYS A 932 -16.91 15.05 31.00
N VAL A 933 -17.33 13.94 30.39
CA VAL A 933 -17.76 13.88 29.00
C VAL A 933 -19.27 14.10 28.87
N TYR A 934 -20.07 13.38 29.66
CA TYR A 934 -21.54 13.42 29.52
C TYR A 934 -22.21 14.54 30.31
N GLY A 935 -21.54 15.09 31.32
CA GLY A 935 -22.14 16.09 32.22
C GLY A 935 -23.15 15.48 33.19
N ALA A 936 -23.01 14.19 33.51
CA ALA A 936 -23.82 13.52 34.53
C ALA A 936 -23.38 13.93 35.94
N ASP A 937 -24.30 13.83 36.91
CA ASP A 937 -23.99 14.08 38.34
C ASP A 937 -23.19 12.93 38.95
N GLY A 938 -23.30 11.73 38.37
CA GLY A 938 -22.61 10.53 38.84
C GLY A 938 -23.05 9.27 38.12
N ILE A 939 -22.76 8.13 38.76
CA ILE A 939 -23.14 6.79 38.28
C ILE A 939 -23.88 6.04 39.39
N GLU A 940 -24.73 5.09 38.99
CA GLU A 940 -25.41 4.16 39.89
C GLU A 940 -25.12 2.73 39.45
N LEU A 941 -24.51 1.92 40.32
CA LEU A 941 -24.15 0.54 40.01
C LEU A 941 -25.26 -0.41 40.46
N SER A 942 -25.71 -1.29 39.57
CA SER A 942 -26.53 -2.44 39.97
C SER A 942 -25.71 -3.44 40.81
N GLU A 943 -26.38 -4.30 41.57
CA GLU A 943 -25.73 -5.41 42.30
C GLU A 943 -24.92 -6.31 41.36
N LEU A 944 -25.45 -6.59 40.16
CA LEU A 944 -24.76 -7.37 39.14
C LEU A 944 -23.49 -6.67 38.65
N ALA A 945 -23.57 -5.37 38.37
CA ALA A 945 -22.43 -4.59 37.91
C ALA A 945 -21.34 -4.52 38.99
N ALA A 946 -21.71 -4.27 40.25
CA ALA A 946 -20.76 -4.26 41.37
C ALA A 946 -20.05 -5.61 41.54
N LYS A 947 -20.80 -6.73 41.46
CA LYS A 947 -20.22 -8.08 41.52
C LYS A 947 -19.26 -8.34 40.36
N GLN A 948 -19.64 -7.97 39.13
CA GLN A 948 -18.79 -8.14 37.94
C GLN A 948 -17.52 -7.31 38.02
N ILE A 949 -17.60 -6.06 38.48
CA ILE A 949 -16.43 -5.20 38.74
C ILE A 949 -15.47 -5.89 39.71
N ALA A 950 -15.96 -6.35 40.86
CA ALA A 950 -15.13 -7.04 41.84
C ALA A 950 -14.48 -8.32 41.26
N THR A 951 -15.22 -9.09 40.44
CA THR A 951 -14.67 -10.26 39.73
C THR A 951 -13.54 -9.85 38.79
N TYR A 952 -13.74 -8.82 37.95
CA TYR A 952 -12.73 -8.41 36.98
C TYR A 952 -11.48 -7.80 37.64
N GLU A 953 -11.64 -7.08 38.76
CA GLU A 953 -10.50 -6.59 39.56
C GLU A 953 -9.72 -7.76 40.17
N ALA A 954 -10.40 -8.74 40.77
CA ALA A 954 -9.76 -9.94 41.31
C ALA A 954 -9.04 -10.78 40.25
N GLN A 955 -9.57 -10.81 39.02
CA GLN A 955 -8.96 -11.47 37.87
C GLN A 955 -7.82 -10.67 37.21
N GLY A 956 -7.51 -9.45 37.71
CA GLY A 956 -6.40 -8.63 37.22
C GLY A 956 -6.73 -7.75 36.00
N TYR A 957 -8.01 -7.56 35.69
CA TYR A 957 -8.47 -6.68 34.59
C TYR A 957 -8.81 -5.26 35.05
N GLY A 958 -8.46 -4.92 36.29
CA GLY A 958 -8.72 -3.62 36.92
C GLY A 958 -8.16 -2.44 36.11
N ASN A 959 -7.02 -2.59 35.43
CA ASN A 959 -6.31 -1.49 34.76
C ASN A 959 -6.73 -1.30 33.29
N LEU A 960 -7.79 -1.97 32.83
CA LEU A 960 -8.26 -1.81 31.45
C LEU A 960 -9.03 -0.49 31.25
N PRO A 961 -8.95 0.14 30.06
CA PRO A 961 -9.83 1.23 29.64
C PRO A 961 -11.32 0.89 29.67
N ILE A 962 -12.16 1.92 29.66
CA ILE A 962 -13.62 1.81 29.68
C ILE A 962 -14.21 2.18 28.30
N CYS A 963 -15.11 1.34 27.80
CA CYS A 963 -15.88 1.55 26.57
C CYS A 963 -17.38 1.67 26.91
N MET A 964 -17.87 2.88 27.15
CA MET A 964 -19.26 3.10 27.55
C MET A 964 -20.26 2.67 26.47
N ALA A 965 -21.15 1.72 26.79
CA ALA A 965 -22.21 1.29 25.90
C ALA A 965 -23.54 1.96 26.29
N LYS A 966 -23.83 3.08 25.63
CA LYS A 966 -25.06 3.89 25.79
C LYS A 966 -25.74 4.15 24.45
N THR A 967 -26.91 4.78 24.52
CA THR A 967 -27.54 5.34 23.32
C THR A 967 -26.64 6.43 22.71
N GLN A 968 -26.58 6.44 21.39
CA GLN A 968 -25.91 7.48 20.62
C GLN A 968 -26.73 8.77 20.52
N TYR A 969 -28.01 8.77 20.89
CA TYR A 969 -28.94 9.87 20.59
C TYR A 969 -29.01 10.96 21.68
N SER A 970 -28.19 10.84 22.73
CA SER A 970 -28.13 11.74 23.88
C SER A 970 -26.77 11.62 24.57
N PHE A 971 -26.32 12.66 25.27
CA PHE A 971 -25.21 12.55 26.23
C PHE A 971 -25.55 11.62 27.40
N SER A 972 -26.83 11.56 27.78
CA SER A 972 -27.32 10.68 28.84
C SER A 972 -27.58 9.25 28.35
N HIS A 973 -28.11 8.41 29.24
CA HIS A 973 -28.56 7.06 28.91
C HIS A 973 -29.94 7.03 28.23
N ASP A 974 -30.71 8.12 28.27
CA ASP A 974 -32.05 8.23 27.70
C ASP A 974 -32.01 8.94 26.33
N PRO A 975 -32.40 8.28 25.22
CA PRO A 975 -32.37 8.87 23.88
C PRO A 975 -33.32 10.06 23.70
N LYS A 976 -34.30 10.26 24.59
CA LYS A 976 -35.27 11.37 24.53
C LYS A 976 -34.69 12.70 25.03
N LEU A 977 -33.64 12.65 25.86
CA LEU A 977 -33.02 13.85 26.42
C LEU A 977 -32.07 14.49 25.38
N LYS A 978 -32.58 15.43 24.59
CA LYS A 978 -31.81 16.16 23.56
C LYS A 978 -31.02 17.35 24.15
N GLY A 979 -30.18 17.97 23.33
CA GLY A 979 -29.39 19.14 23.71
C GLY A 979 -28.21 18.76 24.60
N VAL A 980 -28.09 19.44 25.74
CA VAL A 980 -27.09 19.17 26.78
C VAL A 980 -27.82 18.94 28.10
N PRO A 981 -28.31 17.70 28.37
CA PRO A 981 -29.07 17.42 29.58
C PRO A 981 -28.20 17.59 30.84
N THR A 982 -28.82 17.96 31.95
CA THR A 982 -28.19 18.12 33.27
C THR A 982 -29.04 17.44 34.35
N GLY A 983 -28.49 17.20 35.54
CA GLY A 983 -29.26 16.67 36.67
C GLY A 983 -29.60 15.18 36.53
N PHE A 984 -28.76 14.40 35.85
CA PHE A 984 -29.00 12.97 35.61
C PHE A 984 -27.85 12.11 36.13
N THR A 985 -28.21 10.94 36.68
CA THR A 985 -27.28 9.88 37.08
C THR A 985 -27.27 8.79 36.01
N VAL A 986 -26.10 8.22 35.74
CA VAL A 986 -25.94 7.17 34.73
C VAL A 986 -26.11 5.79 35.38
N PRO A 987 -27.15 5.01 35.03
CA PRO A 987 -27.31 3.66 35.54
C PRO A 987 -26.33 2.70 34.85
N ILE A 988 -25.65 1.86 35.61
CA ILE A 988 -24.76 0.81 35.12
C ILE A 988 -25.38 -0.53 35.47
N ARG A 989 -25.99 -1.17 34.47
CA ARG A 989 -26.78 -2.40 34.67
C ARG A 989 -25.91 -3.65 34.76
N ALA A 990 -24.83 -3.68 34.00
CA ALA A 990 -23.84 -4.75 33.97
C ALA A 990 -22.53 -4.23 33.40
N VAL A 991 -21.44 -4.92 33.68
CA VAL A 991 -20.12 -4.69 33.06
C VAL A 991 -19.69 -5.96 32.35
N ARG A 992 -19.16 -5.81 31.15
CA ARG A 992 -18.63 -6.92 30.35
C ARG A 992 -17.15 -6.68 30.05
N LEU A 993 -16.45 -7.77 29.76
CA LEU A 993 -15.02 -7.78 29.50
C LEU A 993 -14.74 -8.17 28.05
N SER A 994 -13.93 -7.38 27.36
CA SER A 994 -13.29 -7.74 26.09
C SER A 994 -11.78 -7.76 26.30
N ALA A 995 -11.29 -8.84 26.90
CA ALA A 995 -9.89 -8.96 27.35
C ALA A 995 -8.87 -8.99 26.20
N GLY A 996 -9.22 -9.59 25.06
CA GLY A 996 -8.38 -9.60 23.87
C GLY A 996 -8.32 -8.23 23.20
N ALA A 997 -9.47 -7.53 23.12
CA ALA A 997 -9.51 -6.15 22.65
C ALA A 997 -8.82 -5.19 23.64
N GLY A 998 -8.89 -5.50 24.93
CA GLY A 998 -8.22 -4.79 26.01
C GLY A 998 -9.05 -3.65 26.60
N PHE A 999 -10.36 -3.86 26.83
CA PHE A 999 -11.22 -2.90 27.53
C PHE A 999 -12.38 -3.59 28.27
N LEU A 1000 -12.99 -2.88 29.22
CA LEU A 1000 -14.26 -3.22 29.85
C LEU A 1000 -15.36 -2.35 29.24
N TYR A 1001 -16.56 -2.88 29.06
CA TYR A 1001 -17.69 -2.11 28.53
C TYR A 1001 -18.91 -2.18 29.45
N PRO A 1002 -19.22 -1.11 30.20
CA PRO A 1002 -20.44 -1.01 31.00
C PRO A 1002 -21.67 -0.79 30.11
N LEU A 1003 -22.75 -1.49 30.44
CA LEU A 1003 -24.05 -1.40 29.77
C LEU A 1003 -24.95 -0.42 30.52
N LEU A 1004 -25.28 0.70 29.87
CA LEU A 1004 -26.10 1.77 30.46
C LEU A 1004 -27.59 1.61 30.14
N GLY A 1005 -27.90 0.86 29.09
CA GLY A 1005 -29.27 0.57 28.63
C GLY A 1005 -29.31 -0.73 27.83
N ASP A 1006 -30.45 -1.01 27.21
CA ASP A 1006 -30.58 -2.19 26.35
C ASP A 1006 -29.82 -1.97 25.04
N MET A 1007 -28.76 -2.76 24.82
CA MET A 1007 -27.96 -2.71 23.60
C MET A 1007 -28.34 -3.87 22.70
N GLN A 1008 -28.88 -3.55 21.52
CA GLN A 1008 -29.24 -4.56 20.55
C GLN A 1008 -28.02 -4.96 19.71
N THR A 1009 -27.47 -6.14 19.99
CA THR A 1009 -26.30 -6.72 19.29
C THR A 1009 -26.67 -7.55 18.07
N MET A 1010 -27.95 -7.92 17.93
CA MET A 1010 -28.50 -8.58 16.74
C MET A 1010 -29.71 -7.79 16.19
N PRO A 1011 -29.52 -7.00 15.12
CA PRO A 1011 -30.60 -6.28 14.46
C PRO A 1011 -31.70 -7.21 13.93
N GLY A 1012 -32.89 -6.68 13.68
CA GLY A 1012 -33.97 -7.40 13.02
C GLY A 1012 -34.34 -6.73 11.71
N LEU A 1013 -34.90 -7.49 10.77
CA LEU A 1013 -35.48 -6.94 9.55
C LEU A 1013 -36.80 -6.20 9.85
N GLY A 1014 -37.07 -5.13 9.08
CA GLY A 1014 -38.35 -4.41 9.11
C GLY A 1014 -39.43 -5.11 8.28
N THR A 1015 -40.66 -4.60 8.33
CA THR A 1015 -41.81 -5.17 7.59
C THR A 1015 -41.62 -5.09 6.07
N ARG A 1016 -40.99 -4.01 5.58
CA ARG A 1016 -40.57 -3.84 4.19
C ARG A 1016 -39.03 -3.71 4.17
N PRO A 1017 -38.30 -4.84 4.15
CA PRO A 1017 -36.85 -4.83 4.15
C PRO A 1017 -36.30 -4.37 2.78
N GLY A 1018 -35.11 -3.74 2.81
CA GLY A 1018 -34.46 -3.20 1.60
C GLY A 1018 -34.22 -4.23 0.49
N PHE A 1019 -34.02 -5.51 0.84
CA PHE A 1019 -33.76 -6.57 -0.14
C PHE A 1019 -34.89 -6.82 -1.16
N TRP A 1020 -36.10 -6.28 -0.96
CA TRP A 1020 -37.19 -6.41 -1.94
C TRP A 1020 -36.85 -5.79 -3.30
N GLU A 1021 -36.09 -4.71 -3.29
CA GLU A 1021 -35.70 -3.99 -4.50
C GLU A 1021 -34.33 -4.48 -5.02
N VAL A 1022 -33.64 -5.34 -4.28
CA VAL A 1022 -32.27 -5.77 -4.60
C VAL A 1022 -32.29 -6.89 -5.64
N GLY A 1023 -31.53 -6.72 -6.71
CA GLY A 1023 -31.41 -7.72 -7.78
C GLY A 1023 -30.21 -7.48 -8.68
N LEU A 1024 -30.23 -8.17 -9.82
CA LEU A 1024 -29.29 -7.98 -10.93
C LEU A 1024 -30.06 -7.59 -12.18
N ASP A 1025 -29.52 -6.65 -12.96
CA ASP A 1025 -30.02 -6.38 -14.31
C ASP A 1025 -29.54 -7.44 -15.33
N GLU A 1026 -29.94 -7.31 -16.60
CA GLU A 1026 -29.56 -8.23 -17.68
C GLU A 1026 -28.05 -8.28 -17.97
N LYS A 1027 -27.29 -7.29 -17.50
CA LYS A 1027 -25.84 -7.18 -17.65
C LYS A 1027 -25.09 -7.67 -16.40
N GLY A 1028 -25.81 -8.09 -15.37
CA GLY A 1028 -25.24 -8.52 -14.10
C GLY A 1028 -24.84 -7.37 -13.17
N GLN A 1029 -25.34 -6.15 -13.38
CA GLN A 1029 -25.13 -5.01 -12.48
C GLN A 1029 -26.11 -5.06 -11.32
N VAL A 1030 -25.63 -4.69 -10.12
CA VAL A 1030 -26.45 -4.66 -8.90
C VAL A 1030 -27.45 -3.50 -8.96
N ILE A 1031 -28.72 -3.80 -8.74
CA ILE A 1031 -29.81 -2.80 -8.66
C ILE A 1031 -30.47 -2.82 -7.28
N GLY A 1032 -31.02 -1.68 -6.86
CA GLY A 1032 -31.84 -1.51 -5.65
C GLY A 1032 -31.15 -1.70 -4.30
N LEU A 1033 -29.81 -1.77 -4.27
CA LEU A 1033 -29.01 -1.85 -3.04
C LEU A 1033 -28.97 -0.51 -2.26
N PHE A 1034 -29.22 0.61 -2.95
CA PHE A 1034 -29.12 1.99 -2.44
C PHE A 1034 -30.42 2.77 -2.72
#